data_AF-A0A936JPQ7-F1
#
_entry.id   AF-A0A936JPQ7-F1
#
_cell.length_a   1.000
_cell.length_b   1.000
_cell.length_c   1.000
_cell.angle_alpha   90.00
_cell.angle_beta   90.00
_cell.angle_gamma   90.00
#
_symmetry.space_group_name_H-M   'P 1'
#
loop_
_entity.id
_entity.type
_entity.pdbx_description
1 polymer ?
#
loop_
_entity_poly.entity_id
_entity_poly.type
_entity_poly.pdbx_seq_one_letter_code
_entity_poly.pdbx_strand_id
1 'polypeptide(L)'
;MHVLTLESKNSRVRIHHAVGALVMAVSVMAMTATGCGDTGVAADASCSDKIQNGSETGVDCGGTCAACGDGAGCTDGTHCMSGVCNDGTCQAPTCSDGVQNGSETSVDCGGSCAVAESCNGKDDDCNGIVDDGIASMTCGVGTCQQTVPGCTAGQPSSCEPDPAGVETCDGLLDEDCDGVVDNGCSCQNGDTQTCYTGSPTTMDVGACKAGTQTCDAGTWGSCDGEVTPLAETCDGLDNDCNGAADDGIASVTCGVGACQVTVAGCVNGEPSTCTPGEPTAETCDGLDNDCNGAADDGIASETCGVGACQVTVAGCVNGEPSTCTPGEPTAETCDGLDNDCNGAADDGNPGGGAACNTGMLGACAGGTTACSGGSIVCNQNTMPNVEVCDGLVDESCDGQVDEGCLCTNGTMQSCYDGPAGTEGVGPCTTGLQACASGMWGACVGQVQPAAETCDGIDNDCDGSIDENNPGGGQACSTGLPGICAAGTMTCASGALTCVQNMQAAPSEDCGTPADDDCDGQVNENCGVCTPFSTRSCYSGPAGTIGVGVCKSGTETCNAAGSAWGPCTGQTTPSTESCKNNLDDDCDAQTNEGCSALTCQNFYVEDFNDGTATDLTGGVYQVDWCNSYVASAANTPLCMLPGQTTRTNASGGTNTFVGFWVHKATASCSAVRLSYDWYQFANAGAVVEYKQTNDSFSSYSSCSSSSGWTTAVPSSSMSTLQTCSSTTNINIPFGSSPAVYIKFKSTNSQNNAMWWDNIKLTLVGCDC
;
A
#
# COMPACT_ATOMS: atom_id res chain seq x y z
N MET A 1 43.70 4.90 -36.21
CA MET A 1 44.99 4.19 -36.14
C MET A 1 45.18 3.52 -37.50
N HIS A 2 46.17 3.95 -38.29
CA HIS A 2 47.41 3.19 -38.50
C HIS A 2 47.13 1.75 -38.98
N VAL A 3 47.07 1.50 -40.29
CA VAL A 3 48.16 1.49 -41.31
C VAL A 3 48.97 0.20 -41.27
N LEU A 4 48.87 -0.57 -42.35
CA LEU A 4 49.97 -1.26 -43.03
C LEU A 4 49.55 -1.53 -44.49
N THR A 5 50.53 -1.66 -45.39
CA THR A 5 50.36 -1.49 -46.85
C THR A 5 51.06 -2.59 -47.66
N LEU A 6 50.64 -2.75 -48.94
CA LEU A 6 51.41 -2.96 -50.19
C LEU A 6 52.80 -3.68 -50.11
N GLU A 7 53.23 -4.51 -51.08
CA GLU A 7 52.79 -4.77 -52.47
C GLU A 7 53.09 -6.29 -52.81
N SER A 8 53.20 -6.86 -54.02
CA SER A 8 53.35 -6.40 -55.43
C SER A 8 52.70 -7.40 -56.42
N LYS A 9 53.06 -7.36 -57.72
CA LYS A 9 52.46 -8.16 -58.81
C LYS A 9 53.46 -8.96 -59.67
N ASN A 10 52.93 -10.05 -60.24
CA ASN A 10 53.17 -10.62 -61.58
C ASN A 10 54.55 -11.10 -62.06
N SER A 11 54.55 -12.38 -62.44
CA SER A 11 55.30 -13.00 -63.52
C SER A 11 55.22 -12.25 -64.87
N ARG A 12 56.26 -12.36 -65.70
CA ARG A 12 56.13 -12.46 -67.17
C ARG A 12 57.13 -13.48 -67.76
N VAL A 13 56.87 -13.90 -68.99
CA VAL A 13 57.55 -14.98 -69.72
C VAL A 13 58.59 -14.42 -70.72
N ARG A 14 59.47 -15.30 -71.22
CA ARG A 14 60.54 -15.04 -72.22
C ARG A 14 59.99 -14.53 -73.58
N ILE A 15 60.89 -14.08 -74.47
CA ILE A 15 61.23 -14.77 -75.75
C ILE A 15 62.51 -14.17 -76.41
N HIS A 16 63.10 -14.93 -77.36
CA HIS A 16 64.34 -14.73 -78.13
C HIS A 16 64.34 -13.49 -79.06
N HIS A 17 65.48 -12.95 -79.57
CA HIS A 17 66.47 -13.54 -80.50
C HIS A 17 67.81 -12.74 -80.53
N ALA A 18 68.88 -13.06 -81.30
CA ALA A 18 69.13 -14.12 -82.31
C ALA A 18 70.39 -14.99 -81.97
N VAL A 19 71.52 -15.14 -82.69
CA VAL A 19 72.10 -14.55 -83.95
C VAL A 19 73.04 -15.58 -84.63
N GLY A 20 73.06 -15.65 -85.98
CA GLY A 20 74.17 -16.19 -86.80
C GLY A 20 74.14 -17.71 -87.14
N ALA A 21 74.68 -18.18 -88.28
CA ALA A 21 75.21 -17.48 -89.46
C ALA A 21 75.17 -18.41 -90.72
N LEU A 22 75.25 -17.84 -91.92
CA LEU A 22 75.23 -18.56 -93.22
C LEU A 22 76.35 -18.05 -94.14
N VAL A 23 77.13 -18.94 -94.77
CA VAL A 23 78.25 -18.56 -95.67
C VAL A 23 78.39 -19.50 -96.88
N MET A 24 78.15 -18.97 -98.09
CA MET A 24 78.58 -19.45 -99.42
C MET A 24 78.34 -18.32 -100.45
N ALA A 25 79.09 -18.12 -101.56
CA ALA A 25 80.41 -18.62 -101.97
C ALA A 25 80.95 -17.87 -103.23
N VAL A 26 82.26 -18.08 -103.58
CA VAL A 26 82.91 -17.97 -104.92
C VAL A 26 83.17 -16.59 -105.59
N SER A 27 84.47 -16.24 -105.72
CA SER A 27 85.30 -15.75 -106.88
C SER A 27 84.79 -14.64 -107.86
N VAL A 28 85.60 -13.88 -108.63
CA VAL A 28 86.55 -14.26 -109.73
C VAL A 28 87.40 -13.05 -110.29
N MET A 29 88.75 -13.18 -110.42
CA MET A 29 89.74 -12.52 -111.36
C MET A 29 89.97 -10.97 -111.41
N ALA A 30 91.07 -10.37 -111.96
CA ALA A 30 92.50 -10.75 -112.21
C ALA A 30 93.35 -9.56 -112.83
N MET A 31 94.67 -9.79 -113.08
CA MET A 31 95.63 -9.11 -114.03
C MET A 31 96.50 -7.89 -113.56
N THR A 32 97.84 -8.02 -113.35
CA THR A 32 99.08 -7.81 -114.22
C THR A 32 99.53 -6.33 -114.48
N ALA A 33 100.83 -5.93 -114.62
CA ALA A 33 102.18 -6.51 -114.33
C ALA A 33 103.35 -5.49 -114.57
N THR A 34 104.58 -5.81 -114.10
CA THR A 34 105.94 -5.23 -114.44
C THR A 34 106.30 -3.77 -114.06
N GLY A 35 107.55 -3.39 -113.70
CA GLY A 35 108.77 -4.18 -113.37
C GLY A 35 110.13 -3.41 -113.37
N CYS A 36 111.21 -4.05 -112.84
CA CYS A 36 112.67 -3.80 -113.03
C CYS A 36 113.39 -2.53 -112.44
N GLY A 37 114.62 -2.67 -111.88
CA GLY A 37 115.70 -1.72 -112.24
C GLY A 37 116.73 -1.09 -111.24
N ASP A 38 117.21 -1.76 -110.19
CA ASP A 38 118.50 -1.56 -109.44
C ASP A 38 119.30 -0.20 -109.35
N THR A 39 119.72 0.12 -108.10
CA THR A 39 120.98 0.78 -107.62
C THR A 39 121.31 2.29 -107.81
N GLY A 40 121.83 2.95 -106.74
CA GLY A 40 122.96 3.91 -106.94
C GLY A 40 123.25 5.15 -106.04
N VAL A 41 123.32 5.07 -104.69
CA VAL A 41 123.98 6.09 -103.78
C VAL A 41 123.27 7.46 -103.61
N ALA A 42 123.43 8.09 -102.43
CA ALA A 42 122.58 9.18 -101.92
C ALA A 42 123.22 10.60 -101.90
N ALA A 43 122.37 11.61 -101.62
CA ALA A 43 122.69 13.03 -101.42
C ALA A 43 122.13 13.54 -100.07
N ASP A 44 122.29 14.84 -99.76
CA ASP A 44 121.77 15.48 -98.54
C ASP A 44 120.24 15.67 -98.52
N ALA A 45 119.70 15.67 -97.31
CA ALA A 45 118.28 15.73 -96.93
C ALA A 45 117.44 16.87 -97.54
N SER A 46 116.27 16.57 -98.11
CA SER A 46 115.30 17.54 -98.63
C SER A 46 113.88 16.97 -98.76
N CYS A 47 112.85 17.81 -98.55
CA CYS A 47 111.40 17.57 -98.74
C CYS A 47 110.95 17.24 -100.20
N SER A 48 111.78 16.53 -100.97
CA SER A 48 111.55 16.10 -102.35
C SER A 48 112.63 15.12 -102.85
N ASP A 49 113.42 14.50 -101.97
CA ASP A 49 114.51 13.58 -102.32
C ASP A 49 114.07 12.11 -102.41
N LYS A 50 112.83 11.81 -101.98
CA LYS A 50 112.13 10.53 -102.02
C LYS A 50 112.63 9.47 -101.04
N ILE A 51 113.33 9.86 -99.98
CA ILE A 51 113.64 8.98 -98.84
C ILE A 51 113.31 9.69 -97.53
N GLN A 52 112.39 9.13 -96.73
CA GLN A 52 111.99 9.74 -95.45
C GLN A 52 113.21 9.98 -94.54
N ASN A 53 113.58 11.25 -94.36
CA ASN A 53 114.78 11.64 -93.63
C ASN A 53 114.61 13.00 -92.93
N GLY A 54 115.68 13.52 -92.32
CA GLY A 54 115.67 14.83 -91.68
C GLY A 54 114.64 14.92 -90.55
N SER A 55 113.56 15.68 -90.78
CA SER A 55 112.43 15.88 -89.86
C SER A 55 111.09 15.40 -90.42
N GLU A 56 111.10 14.59 -91.47
CA GLU A 56 109.89 14.10 -92.17
C GLU A 56 109.16 12.99 -91.41
N THR A 57 107.82 13.04 -91.39
CA THR A 57 106.98 12.00 -90.77
C THR A 57 106.48 10.97 -91.78
N GLY A 58 106.46 11.32 -93.06
CA GLY A 58 106.32 10.42 -94.21
C GLY A 58 107.27 10.87 -95.33
N VAL A 59 107.54 10.05 -96.33
CA VAL A 59 108.50 10.39 -97.41
C VAL A 59 108.15 11.74 -98.05
N ASP A 60 109.11 12.68 -98.07
CA ASP A 60 108.99 14.05 -98.57
C ASP A 60 107.96 14.95 -97.83
N CYS A 61 107.38 14.52 -96.70
CA CYS A 61 106.25 15.23 -96.05
C CYS A 61 106.25 15.19 -94.50
N GLY A 62 105.52 16.15 -93.91
CA GLY A 62 105.40 16.34 -92.47
C GLY A 62 106.61 17.02 -91.82
N GLY A 63 106.56 17.20 -90.50
CA GLY A 63 107.49 18.02 -89.73
C GLY A 63 107.56 19.47 -90.24
N THR A 64 108.69 19.82 -90.86
CA THR A 64 108.90 21.15 -91.48
C THR A 64 108.55 21.19 -92.96
N CYS A 65 108.23 20.05 -93.57
CA CYS A 65 107.73 19.94 -94.93
C CYS A 65 106.20 20.17 -94.97
N ALA A 66 105.59 20.13 -96.16
CA ALA A 66 104.13 20.23 -96.27
C ALA A 66 103.44 19.03 -95.60
N ALA A 67 102.21 19.21 -95.11
CA ALA A 67 101.43 18.13 -94.50
C ALA A 67 101.21 16.97 -95.48
N CYS A 68 101.33 15.75 -94.97
CA CYS A 68 101.17 14.51 -95.71
C CYS A 68 99.71 14.29 -96.14
N GLY A 69 99.51 13.73 -97.33
CA GLY A 69 98.21 13.24 -97.77
C GLY A 69 97.84 11.89 -97.16
N ASP A 70 96.60 11.47 -97.36
CA ASP A 70 96.04 10.23 -96.82
C ASP A 70 96.91 8.99 -97.17
N GLY A 71 97.11 8.10 -96.21
CA GLY A 71 97.94 6.90 -96.35
C GLY A 71 99.45 7.12 -96.15
N ALA A 72 99.93 8.35 -96.00
CA ALA A 72 101.33 8.65 -95.68
C ALA A 72 101.59 8.79 -94.17
N GLY A 73 102.87 8.73 -93.78
CA GLY A 73 103.29 8.65 -92.38
C GLY A 73 103.15 9.95 -91.59
N CYS A 74 102.75 9.84 -90.33
CA CYS A 74 102.52 10.96 -89.42
C CYS A 74 102.88 10.60 -87.97
N THR A 75 103.05 11.61 -87.12
CA THR A 75 103.22 11.43 -85.66
C THR A 75 102.17 12.18 -84.83
N ASP A 76 101.46 13.13 -85.45
CA ASP A 76 100.27 13.79 -84.92
C ASP A 76 99.43 14.33 -86.09
N GLY A 77 98.20 14.76 -85.80
CA GLY A 77 97.23 15.20 -86.81
C GLY A 77 97.65 16.43 -87.63
N THR A 78 98.51 17.31 -87.11
CA THR A 78 98.95 18.52 -87.84
C THR A 78 99.90 18.18 -89.00
N HIS A 79 100.47 16.98 -88.98
CA HIS A 79 101.24 16.42 -90.09
C HIS A 79 100.37 15.86 -91.23
N CYS A 80 99.04 15.86 -91.11
CA CYS A 80 98.11 15.31 -92.09
C CYS A 80 97.20 16.39 -92.71
N MET A 81 96.96 16.32 -94.02
CA MET A 81 96.04 17.24 -94.72
C MET A 81 94.58 17.14 -94.24
N SER A 82 94.17 15.98 -93.71
CA SER A 82 92.87 15.73 -93.09
C SER A 82 92.75 16.20 -91.63
N GLY A 83 93.87 16.54 -90.99
CA GLY A 83 93.94 16.72 -89.54
C GLY A 83 93.97 15.41 -88.72
N VAL A 84 93.78 14.25 -89.35
CA VAL A 84 93.64 12.95 -88.66
C VAL A 84 94.87 12.07 -88.88
N CYS A 85 95.66 11.89 -87.83
CA CYS A 85 96.73 10.90 -87.76
C CYS A 85 96.30 9.76 -86.83
N ASN A 86 96.16 8.54 -87.36
CA ASN A 86 95.80 7.36 -86.57
C ASN A 86 96.77 6.20 -86.87
N ASP A 87 97.21 5.50 -85.83
CA ASP A 87 98.29 4.48 -85.88
C ASP A 87 99.50 4.88 -86.76
N GLY A 88 99.92 6.15 -86.65
CA GLY A 88 101.06 6.70 -87.38
C GLY A 88 100.85 6.93 -88.88
N THR A 89 99.61 6.83 -89.36
CA THR A 89 99.23 7.03 -90.78
C THR A 89 98.10 8.06 -90.91
N CYS A 90 98.22 8.98 -91.88
CA CYS A 90 97.16 9.94 -92.17
C CYS A 90 95.91 9.25 -92.70
N GLN A 91 94.76 9.51 -92.09
CA GLN A 91 93.48 8.94 -92.50
C GLN A 91 92.72 9.90 -93.41
N ALA A 92 91.92 9.36 -94.33
CA ALA A 92 91.04 10.16 -95.17
C ALA A 92 89.83 10.68 -94.36
N PRO A 93 89.32 11.89 -94.67
CA PRO A 93 88.07 12.46 -94.13
C PRO A 93 86.88 11.50 -94.03
N THR A 94 86.21 11.46 -92.87
CA THR A 94 84.90 10.77 -92.70
C THR A 94 83.96 11.53 -91.77
N CYS A 95 82.65 11.42 -92.03
CA CYS A 95 81.52 11.96 -91.24
C CYS A 95 81.38 11.38 -89.81
N SER A 96 82.50 11.08 -89.14
CA SER A 96 82.58 10.46 -87.81
C SER A 96 84.03 10.39 -87.27
N ASP A 97 84.99 11.13 -87.84
CA ASP A 97 86.39 11.11 -87.40
C ASP A 97 86.70 12.14 -86.29
N GLY A 98 85.76 13.03 -85.97
CA GLY A 98 85.82 13.94 -84.83
C GLY A 98 86.52 15.27 -85.10
N VAL A 99 86.90 15.57 -86.35
CA VAL A 99 87.40 16.90 -86.75
C VAL A 99 86.70 17.40 -88.01
N GLN A 100 86.36 18.70 -88.05
CA GLN A 100 85.71 19.28 -89.23
C GLN A 100 86.68 19.31 -90.42
N ASN A 101 86.53 18.37 -91.35
CA ASN A 101 87.40 18.22 -92.52
C ASN A 101 86.57 17.95 -93.79
N GLY A 102 87.23 17.55 -94.89
CA GLY A 102 86.54 17.11 -96.12
C GLY A 102 85.56 18.13 -96.72
N SER A 103 84.27 17.80 -96.68
CA SER A 103 83.15 18.60 -97.22
C SER A 103 82.24 19.20 -96.12
N GLU A 104 82.61 19.04 -94.85
CA GLU A 104 81.75 19.25 -93.69
C GLU A 104 81.52 20.73 -93.34
N THR A 105 80.28 21.05 -92.95
CA THR A 105 79.91 22.41 -92.50
C THR A 105 80.05 22.60 -90.99
N SER A 106 80.11 21.50 -90.25
CA SER A 106 80.41 21.39 -88.81
C SER A 106 81.06 20.02 -88.56
N VAL A 107 81.78 19.83 -87.46
CA VAL A 107 82.43 18.54 -87.11
C VAL A 107 81.46 17.37 -87.33
N ASP A 108 81.87 16.38 -88.14
CA ASP A 108 81.14 15.16 -88.49
C ASP A 108 79.79 15.37 -89.24
N CYS A 109 79.45 16.58 -89.70
CA CYS A 109 78.11 16.92 -90.21
C CYS A 109 78.07 17.90 -91.40
N GLY A 110 77.06 17.70 -92.26
CA GLY A 110 76.76 18.51 -93.43
C GLY A 110 77.53 18.10 -94.70
N GLY A 111 77.45 18.92 -95.74
CA GLY A 111 78.08 18.62 -97.04
C GLY A 111 77.52 17.35 -97.68
N SER A 112 78.31 16.27 -97.69
CA SER A 112 77.89 14.94 -98.17
C SER A 112 77.42 13.98 -97.07
N CYS A 113 77.36 14.43 -95.81
CA CYS A 113 77.06 13.60 -94.65
C CYS A 113 75.56 13.57 -94.24
N ALA A 114 74.75 14.55 -94.67
CA ALA A 114 73.35 14.65 -94.27
C ALA A 114 72.43 13.69 -95.09
N VAL A 115 71.51 13.02 -94.39
CA VAL A 115 70.50 12.11 -94.96
C VAL A 115 69.10 12.46 -94.43
N ALA A 116 68.14 11.55 -94.41
CA ALA A 116 66.81 11.80 -93.84
C ALA A 116 66.66 11.12 -92.48
N GLU A 117 66.01 11.82 -91.54
CA GLU A 117 65.82 11.40 -90.15
C GLU A 117 65.39 9.94 -89.99
N SER A 118 66.13 9.21 -89.15
CA SER A 118 65.82 7.84 -88.75
C SER A 118 65.80 7.76 -87.24
N CYS A 119 64.71 7.24 -86.65
CA CYS A 119 64.53 7.14 -85.19
C CYS A 119 65.68 6.37 -84.50
N ASN A 120 66.72 7.08 -84.05
CA ASN A 120 67.97 6.52 -83.53
C ASN A 120 68.68 7.40 -82.49
N GLY A 121 68.18 8.62 -82.22
CA GLY A 121 68.77 9.56 -81.27
C GLY A 121 69.90 10.42 -81.86
N LYS A 122 69.84 10.69 -83.17
CA LYS A 122 70.75 11.58 -83.89
C LYS A 122 69.98 12.62 -84.71
N ASP A 123 70.71 13.66 -85.10
CA ASP A 123 70.33 14.69 -86.08
C ASP A 123 70.97 14.25 -87.41
N ASP A 124 70.30 13.36 -88.14
CA ASP A 124 70.81 12.71 -89.36
C ASP A 124 70.67 13.64 -90.59
N ASP A 125 69.71 14.56 -90.59
CA ASP A 125 69.55 15.59 -91.63
C ASP A 125 70.29 16.92 -91.34
N CYS A 126 70.87 17.05 -90.13
CA CYS A 126 71.58 18.23 -89.63
C CYS A 126 70.72 19.51 -89.53
N ASN A 127 69.40 19.41 -89.31
CA ASN A 127 68.53 20.58 -89.09
C ASN A 127 68.64 21.18 -87.68
N GLY A 128 69.17 20.44 -86.70
CA GLY A 128 69.28 20.83 -85.30
C GLY A 128 68.19 20.25 -84.38
N ILE A 129 67.35 19.33 -84.87
CA ILE A 129 66.28 18.66 -84.12
C ILE A 129 66.36 17.15 -84.36
N VAL A 130 66.74 16.42 -83.31
CA VAL A 130 66.90 14.95 -83.29
C VAL A 130 65.56 14.23 -83.41
N ASP A 131 65.48 13.23 -84.30
CA ASP A 131 64.36 12.31 -84.54
C ASP A 131 63.04 12.99 -85.04
N ASP A 132 63.09 14.14 -85.72
CA ASP A 132 61.88 14.85 -86.22
C ASP A 132 61.34 14.29 -87.56
N GLY A 133 60.12 14.71 -87.94
CA GLY A 133 59.47 14.33 -89.20
C GLY A 133 58.84 12.93 -89.22
N ILE A 134 58.95 12.18 -88.13
CA ILE A 134 58.54 10.77 -88.04
C ILE A 134 57.04 10.66 -87.70
N ALA A 135 56.25 10.13 -88.65
CA ALA A 135 54.79 10.12 -88.59
C ALA A 135 54.20 9.32 -87.41
N SER A 136 53.17 9.88 -86.77
CA SER A 136 52.39 9.24 -85.70
C SER A 136 51.55 8.04 -86.17
N MET A 137 51.24 7.12 -85.25
CA MET A 137 50.44 5.92 -85.48
C MET A 137 49.17 5.91 -84.62
N THR A 138 48.04 5.52 -85.21
CA THR A 138 46.73 5.41 -84.56
C THR A 138 46.29 3.95 -84.50
N CYS A 139 45.67 3.53 -83.40
CA CYS A 139 45.17 2.16 -83.20
C CYS A 139 43.85 2.15 -82.38
N GLY A 140 43.10 1.05 -82.45
CA GLY A 140 41.78 0.90 -81.80
C GLY A 140 40.60 1.28 -82.70
N VAL A 141 39.38 1.05 -82.19
CA VAL A 141 38.07 1.37 -82.81
C VAL A 141 37.16 1.92 -81.70
N GLY A 142 36.08 2.63 -82.03
CA GLY A 142 35.09 3.09 -81.06
C GLY A 142 35.68 4.03 -80.01
N THR A 143 35.33 3.82 -78.75
CA THR A 143 35.92 4.55 -77.61
C THR A 143 37.38 4.19 -77.36
N CYS A 144 37.86 3.04 -77.85
CA CYS A 144 39.21 2.51 -77.65
C CYS A 144 40.30 3.13 -78.57
N GLN A 145 40.04 4.23 -79.29
CA GLN A 145 40.99 4.84 -80.23
C GLN A 145 42.11 5.66 -79.55
N GLN A 146 43.36 5.24 -79.75
CA GLN A 146 44.58 5.91 -79.27
C GLN A 146 45.47 6.36 -80.44
N THR A 147 46.26 7.43 -80.25
CA THR A 147 47.27 7.90 -81.24
C THR A 147 48.59 8.28 -80.56
N VAL A 148 49.70 7.71 -81.02
CA VAL A 148 51.04 7.87 -80.44
C VAL A 148 52.05 8.45 -81.45
N PRO A 149 53.06 9.24 -81.02
CA PRO A 149 54.16 9.69 -81.89
C PRO A 149 54.95 8.52 -82.48
N GLY A 150 55.43 8.61 -83.72
CA GLY A 150 56.11 7.50 -84.40
C GLY A 150 57.46 7.10 -83.78
N CYS A 151 58.17 8.09 -83.23
CA CYS A 151 59.40 7.93 -82.47
C CYS A 151 59.23 8.58 -81.09
N THR A 152 59.88 8.03 -80.06
CA THR A 152 60.06 8.69 -78.76
C THR A 152 61.46 8.38 -78.25
N ALA A 153 62.30 9.41 -78.06
CA ALA A 153 63.67 9.31 -77.55
C ALA A 153 64.53 8.24 -78.29
N GLY A 154 64.64 8.34 -79.61
CA GLY A 154 65.43 7.44 -80.45
C GLY A 154 64.93 6.01 -80.54
N GLN A 155 63.69 5.70 -80.11
CA GLN A 155 63.07 4.37 -80.25
C GLN A 155 61.68 4.44 -80.92
N PRO A 156 61.35 3.55 -81.88
CA PRO A 156 60.04 3.50 -82.51
C PRO A 156 58.93 3.13 -81.52
N SER A 157 57.82 3.86 -81.56
CA SER A 157 56.70 3.64 -80.63
C SER A 157 55.77 2.52 -81.11
N SER A 158 55.30 1.68 -80.17
CA SER A 158 54.21 0.73 -80.42
C SER A 158 52.86 1.30 -79.96
N CYS A 159 51.85 1.26 -80.81
CA CYS A 159 50.47 1.59 -80.43
C CYS A 159 49.74 0.31 -79.98
N GLU A 160 49.25 0.31 -78.73
CA GLU A 160 48.35 -0.72 -78.19
C GLU A 160 47.01 -0.01 -77.87
N PRO A 161 45.84 -0.51 -78.33
CA PRO A 161 44.54 0.12 -78.06
C PRO A 161 44.21 0.20 -76.57
N ASP A 162 43.33 1.13 -76.19
CA ASP A 162 42.79 1.15 -74.84
C ASP A 162 41.95 -0.11 -74.55
N PRO A 163 41.90 -0.58 -73.28
CA PRO A 163 41.16 -1.77 -72.91
C PRO A 163 39.64 -1.53 -73.00
N ALA A 164 38.95 -2.43 -73.71
CA ALA A 164 37.50 -2.49 -73.81
C ALA A 164 36.80 -2.44 -72.44
N GLY A 165 35.66 -1.74 -72.40
CA GLY A 165 34.79 -1.60 -71.25
C GLY A 165 33.78 -2.74 -71.10
N VAL A 166 32.59 -2.39 -70.63
CA VAL A 166 31.40 -3.25 -70.59
C VAL A 166 30.27 -2.42 -71.19
N GLU A 167 29.54 -3.00 -72.14
CA GLU A 167 28.41 -2.34 -72.81
C GLU A 167 27.45 -1.68 -71.83
N THR A 168 27.14 -0.41 -72.10
CA THR A 168 26.22 0.41 -71.31
C THR A 168 25.03 0.75 -72.20
N CYS A 169 23.90 0.05 -72.00
CA CYS A 169 22.74 0.06 -72.89
C CYS A 169 21.99 1.42 -72.94
N ASP A 170 22.58 2.43 -73.60
CA ASP A 170 22.13 3.82 -73.65
C ASP A 170 21.89 4.38 -75.07
N GLY A 171 22.34 3.67 -76.12
CA GLY A 171 22.14 4.04 -77.53
C GLY A 171 23.13 5.05 -78.12
N LEU A 172 24.24 5.38 -77.44
CA LEU A 172 25.13 6.48 -77.85
C LEU A 172 26.57 6.08 -78.21
N LEU A 173 27.09 4.96 -77.69
CA LEU A 173 28.53 4.62 -77.74
C LEU A 173 28.79 3.12 -78.04
N ASP A 174 30.08 2.79 -78.17
CA ASP A 174 30.65 1.47 -78.48
C ASP A 174 31.76 1.26 -77.43
N GLU A 175 31.41 0.59 -76.33
CA GLU A 175 32.19 0.49 -75.09
C GLU A 175 33.03 -0.79 -75.03
N ASP A 176 32.48 -1.93 -75.49
CA ASP A 176 33.27 -3.15 -75.61
C ASP A 176 34.15 -3.20 -76.87
N CYS A 177 33.95 -2.24 -77.78
CA CYS A 177 34.75 -2.03 -78.99
C CYS A 177 34.67 -3.20 -80.00
N ASP A 178 33.58 -4.00 -80.02
CA ASP A 178 33.29 -4.98 -81.09
C ASP A 178 32.91 -4.32 -82.43
N GLY A 179 32.45 -3.06 -82.39
CA GLY A 179 32.02 -2.27 -83.54
C GLY A 179 30.49 -2.17 -83.73
N VAL A 180 29.69 -2.61 -82.76
CA VAL A 180 28.21 -2.57 -82.78
C VAL A 180 27.64 -2.08 -81.44
N VAL A 181 27.12 -0.85 -81.43
CA VAL A 181 26.36 -0.24 -80.32
C VAL A 181 25.25 -1.17 -79.79
N ASP A 182 25.21 -1.38 -78.46
CA ASP A 182 24.16 -2.07 -77.70
C ASP A 182 23.95 -3.58 -78.00
N ASN A 183 24.97 -4.29 -78.49
CA ASN A 183 24.83 -5.67 -78.99
C ASN A 183 24.58 -6.76 -77.90
N GLY A 184 24.48 -6.38 -76.61
CA GLY A 184 24.39 -7.29 -75.46
C GLY A 184 23.15 -7.18 -74.55
N CYS A 185 22.21 -6.27 -74.83
CA CYS A 185 21.16 -5.86 -73.89
C CYS A 185 19.99 -6.87 -73.75
N SER A 186 19.43 -7.01 -72.53
CA SER A 186 18.32 -7.96 -72.25
C SER A 186 16.91 -7.39 -72.47
N CYS A 187 16.78 -6.06 -72.52
CA CYS A 187 15.58 -5.29 -72.83
C CYS A 187 16.00 -3.89 -73.30
N GLN A 188 15.11 -3.11 -73.92
CA GLN A 188 15.40 -1.72 -74.32
C GLN A 188 14.90 -0.73 -73.25
N ASN A 189 15.60 0.39 -73.07
CA ASN A 189 15.24 1.36 -72.03
C ASN A 189 13.82 1.92 -72.26
N GLY A 190 12.95 1.78 -71.26
CA GLY A 190 11.52 2.13 -71.33
C GLY A 190 10.58 0.99 -71.73
N ASP A 191 11.08 -0.21 -72.05
CA ASP A 191 10.23 -1.41 -72.17
C ASP A 191 9.52 -1.72 -70.83
N THR A 192 8.33 -2.34 -70.89
CA THR A 192 7.57 -2.74 -69.69
C THR A 192 7.07 -4.18 -69.80
N GLN A 193 7.19 -4.97 -68.73
CA GLN A 193 6.64 -6.32 -68.64
C GLN A 193 5.88 -6.56 -67.32
N THR A 194 4.88 -7.43 -67.35
CA THR A 194 4.21 -7.94 -66.14
C THR A 194 5.17 -8.82 -65.34
N CYS A 195 5.11 -8.73 -64.01
CA CYS A 195 6.01 -9.44 -63.11
C CYS A 195 5.27 -9.86 -61.83
N TYR A 196 5.79 -10.89 -61.15
CA TYR A 196 5.30 -11.33 -59.85
C TYR A 196 6.39 -12.18 -59.17
N THR A 197 6.75 -11.85 -57.94
CA THR A 197 7.81 -12.53 -57.18
C THR A 197 7.27 -13.60 -56.21
N GLY A 198 5.95 -13.64 -55.99
CA GLY A 198 5.26 -14.68 -55.22
C GLY A 198 5.08 -16.01 -55.99
N SER A 199 4.45 -17.00 -55.34
CA SER A 199 4.16 -18.29 -56.00
C SER A 199 3.13 -18.12 -57.13
N PRO A 200 3.35 -18.63 -58.35
CA PRO A 200 2.40 -18.53 -59.46
C PRO A 200 0.98 -19.06 -59.17
N THR A 201 0.78 -19.82 -58.09
CA THR A 201 -0.53 -20.29 -57.61
C THR A 201 -1.32 -19.26 -56.79
N THR A 202 -0.68 -18.17 -56.37
CA THR A 202 -1.27 -17.08 -55.54
C THR A 202 -1.54 -15.81 -56.34
N MET A 203 -1.15 -15.78 -57.62
CA MET A 203 -1.41 -14.65 -58.52
C MET A 203 -2.92 -14.53 -58.76
N ASP A 204 -3.47 -13.32 -58.58
CA ASP A 204 -4.89 -13.00 -58.69
C ASP A 204 -5.80 -13.81 -57.72
N VAL A 205 -5.25 -14.24 -56.59
CA VAL A 205 -5.98 -14.81 -55.43
C VAL A 205 -5.93 -13.79 -54.28
N GLY A 206 -7.04 -13.62 -53.57
CA GLY A 206 -7.14 -12.71 -52.44
C GLY A 206 -6.75 -11.26 -52.76
N ALA A 207 -5.83 -10.71 -51.98
CA ALA A 207 -5.23 -9.39 -52.18
C ALA A 207 -4.06 -9.39 -53.19
N CYS A 208 -3.56 -10.57 -53.58
CA CYS A 208 -2.36 -10.69 -54.40
C CYS A 208 -2.59 -10.36 -55.87
N LYS A 209 -1.60 -9.70 -56.48
CA LYS A 209 -1.63 -9.27 -57.88
C LYS A 209 -0.22 -9.10 -58.45
N ALA A 210 -0.12 -9.30 -59.76
CA ALA A 210 1.09 -8.98 -60.52
C ALA A 210 1.38 -7.47 -60.53
N GLY A 211 2.67 -7.12 -60.53
CA GLY A 211 3.17 -5.77 -60.74
C GLY A 211 3.66 -5.54 -62.17
N THR A 212 4.37 -4.42 -62.39
CA THR A 212 5.03 -4.10 -63.66
C THR A 212 6.51 -3.77 -63.44
N GLN A 213 7.39 -4.43 -64.18
CA GLN A 213 8.79 -4.04 -64.32
C GLN A 213 8.94 -3.10 -65.50
N THR A 214 9.71 -2.03 -65.32
CA THR A 214 10.22 -1.19 -66.41
C THR A 214 11.70 -1.52 -66.62
N CYS A 215 12.16 -1.53 -67.87
CA CYS A 215 13.57 -1.70 -68.21
C CYS A 215 14.30 -0.36 -68.14
N ASP A 216 15.45 -0.33 -67.45
CA ASP A 216 16.40 0.78 -67.44
C ASP A 216 17.83 0.25 -67.62
N ALA A 217 18.64 0.99 -68.38
CA ALA A 217 20.01 0.61 -68.76
C ALA A 217 20.20 -0.88 -69.15
N GLY A 218 19.25 -1.44 -69.92
CA GLY A 218 19.31 -2.83 -70.41
C GLY A 218 18.90 -3.91 -69.39
N THR A 219 18.42 -3.52 -68.21
CA THR A 219 18.01 -4.42 -67.12
C THR A 219 16.58 -4.14 -66.63
N TRP A 220 15.85 -5.19 -66.26
CA TRP A 220 14.53 -5.05 -65.64
C TRP A 220 14.66 -4.59 -64.18
N GLY A 221 13.97 -3.51 -63.82
CA GLY A 221 13.96 -2.96 -62.46
C GLY A 221 13.22 -3.82 -61.43
N SER A 222 12.87 -3.24 -60.28
CA SER A 222 11.96 -3.86 -59.30
C SER A 222 10.56 -4.03 -59.88
N CYS A 223 9.82 -5.03 -59.40
CA CYS A 223 8.43 -5.25 -59.79
C CYS A 223 7.52 -4.25 -59.05
N ASP A 224 7.18 -3.14 -59.70
CA ASP A 224 6.41 -2.07 -59.05
C ASP A 224 4.91 -2.42 -59.00
N GLY A 225 4.26 -2.09 -57.88
CA GLY A 225 2.84 -2.30 -57.65
C GLY A 225 2.37 -3.75 -57.44
N GLU A 226 3.28 -4.73 -57.34
CA GLU A 226 2.92 -6.11 -56.96
C GLU A 226 2.43 -6.20 -55.50
N VAL A 227 1.62 -7.22 -55.21
CA VAL A 227 1.26 -7.61 -53.84
C VAL A 227 1.44 -9.12 -53.77
N THR A 228 2.41 -9.56 -52.96
CA THR A 228 2.75 -10.96 -52.72
C THR A 228 2.13 -11.47 -51.41
N PRO A 229 2.04 -12.79 -51.19
CA PRO A 229 1.56 -13.36 -49.93
C PRO A 229 2.24 -12.79 -48.69
N LEU A 230 1.43 -12.39 -47.72
CA LEU A 230 1.84 -11.98 -46.38
C LEU A 230 1.19 -12.92 -45.34
N ALA A 231 1.57 -12.80 -44.06
CA ALA A 231 0.87 -13.53 -43.01
C ALA A 231 -0.50 -12.90 -42.74
N GLU A 232 -1.51 -13.72 -42.47
CA GLU A 232 -2.88 -13.24 -42.31
C GLU A 232 -3.05 -12.20 -41.20
N THR A 233 -3.89 -11.23 -41.50
CA THR A 233 -4.31 -10.15 -40.61
C THR A 233 -5.82 -10.20 -40.51
N CYS A 234 -6.37 -10.01 -39.31
CA CYS A 234 -7.82 -10.03 -39.10
C CYS A 234 -8.42 -8.72 -39.62
N ASP A 235 -8.73 -8.68 -40.91
CA ASP A 235 -9.31 -7.54 -41.63
C ASP A 235 -10.33 -7.94 -42.71
N GLY A 236 -10.65 -9.24 -42.82
CA GLY A 236 -11.61 -9.77 -43.79
C GLY A 236 -11.05 -9.92 -45.22
N LEU A 237 -9.74 -9.79 -45.39
CA LEU A 237 -9.03 -10.06 -46.64
C LEU A 237 -8.34 -11.44 -46.61
N ASP A 238 -7.91 -11.87 -47.79
CA ASP A 238 -7.11 -13.08 -48.07
C ASP A 238 -5.72 -12.55 -48.45
N ASN A 239 -4.89 -12.34 -47.42
CA ASN A 239 -3.59 -11.66 -47.42
C ASN A 239 -2.42 -12.62 -47.71
N ASP A 240 -2.55 -13.90 -47.34
CA ASP A 240 -1.62 -14.97 -47.73
C ASP A 240 -1.97 -15.54 -49.12
N CYS A 241 -3.15 -15.20 -49.63
CA CYS A 241 -3.62 -15.50 -50.98
C CYS A 241 -3.76 -17.01 -51.23
N ASN A 242 -4.13 -17.78 -50.20
CA ASN A 242 -4.48 -19.20 -50.30
C ASN A 242 -5.94 -19.45 -50.73
N GLY A 243 -6.80 -18.44 -50.66
CA GLY A 243 -8.22 -18.52 -51.03
C GLY A 243 -9.20 -18.54 -49.85
N ALA A 244 -8.72 -18.26 -48.63
CA ALA A 244 -9.53 -18.12 -47.42
C ALA A 244 -9.14 -16.84 -46.67
N ALA A 245 -10.12 -16.00 -46.34
CA ALA A 245 -9.90 -14.80 -45.55
C ALA A 245 -9.81 -15.12 -44.04
N ASP A 246 -9.00 -14.35 -43.30
CA ASP A 246 -8.79 -14.45 -41.84
C ASP A 246 -8.30 -15.84 -41.32
N ASP A 247 -7.75 -16.68 -42.18
CA ASP A 247 -7.29 -18.05 -41.88
C ASP A 247 -5.91 -18.09 -41.17
N GLY A 248 -5.52 -19.23 -40.59
CA GLY A 248 -4.25 -19.39 -39.85
C GLY A 248 -4.12 -18.59 -38.54
N ILE A 249 -5.01 -17.64 -38.27
CA ILE A 249 -4.97 -16.77 -37.08
C ILE A 249 -5.20 -17.58 -35.80
N ALA A 250 -4.21 -17.54 -34.90
CA ALA A 250 -4.22 -18.30 -33.65
C ALA A 250 -5.38 -17.88 -32.72
N SER A 251 -5.94 -18.84 -31.98
CA SER A 251 -6.90 -18.57 -30.91
C SER A 251 -6.26 -17.78 -29.77
N VAL A 252 -7.01 -16.83 -29.20
CA VAL A 252 -6.58 -16.05 -28.03
C VAL A 252 -7.11 -16.74 -26.78
N THR A 253 -6.20 -17.13 -25.89
CA THR A 253 -6.50 -17.66 -24.56
C THR A 253 -6.16 -16.63 -23.50
N CYS A 254 -7.06 -16.41 -22.54
CA CYS A 254 -6.91 -15.44 -21.46
C CYS A 254 -7.49 -15.97 -20.14
N GLY A 255 -7.05 -15.40 -19.02
CA GLY A 255 -7.35 -15.90 -17.68
C GLY A 255 -6.33 -16.94 -17.20
N VAL A 256 -6.41 -17.23 -15.90
CA VAL A 256 -5.61 -18.24 -15.19
C VAL A 256 -6.59 -19.22 -14.53
N GLY A 257 -6.14 -20.43 -14.19
CA GLY A 257 -6.95 -21.41 -13.48
C GLY A 257 -8.27 -21.75 -14.18
N ALA A 258 -9.34 -21.81 -13.41
CA ALA A 258 -10.70 -22.06 -13.88
C ALA A 258 -11.24 -20.93 -14.77
N CYS A 259 -10.71 -19.71 -14.66
CA CYS A 259 -11.08 -18.57 -15.50
C CYS A 259 -10.45 -18.60 -16.91
N GLN A 260 -9.72 -19.66 -17.28
CA GLN A 260 -9.06 -19.76 -18.58
C GLN A 260 -10.09 -19.94 -19.74
N VAL A 261 -10.37 -18.85 -20.44
CA VAL A 261 -11.24 -18.81 -21.62
C VAL A 261 -10.39 -18.81 -22.89
N THR A 262 -10.83 -19.52 -23.93
CA THR A 262 -10.21 -19.48 -25.26
C THR A 262 -11.25 -19.09 -26.32
N VAL A 263 -10.93 -18.07 -27.12
CA VAL A 263 -11.74 -17.58 -28.24
C VAL A 263 -10.97 -17.68 -29.55
N ALA A 264 -11.66 -17.79 -30.69
CA ALA A 264 -11.02 -17.67 -32.00
C ALA A 264 -10.43 -16.26 -32.15
N GLY A 265 -9.19 -16.11 -32.61
CA GLY A 265 -8.49 -14.81 -32.60
C GLY A 265 -9.10 -13.77 -33.55
N CYS A 266 -9.79 -14.22 -34.60
CA CYS A 266 -10.54 -13.39 -35.53
C CYS A 266 -11.96 -13.94 -35.68
N VAL A 267 -12.97 -13.06 -35.77
CA VAL A 267 -14.36 -13.45 -36.05
C VAL A 267 -15.02 -12.40 -36.98
N ASN A 268 -15.13 -12.74 -38.27
CA ASN A 268 -15.65 -11.88 -39.35
C ASN A 268 -14.83 -10.60 -39.60
N GLY A 269 -13.50 -10.71 -39.73
CA GLY A 269 -12.61 -9.56 -39.99
C GLY A 269 -12.43 -8.57 -38.83
N GLU A 270 -12.83 -8.94 -37.61
CA GLU A 270 -12.62 -8.14 -36.38
C GLU A 270 -11.88 -8.96 -35.30
N PRO A 271 -10.78 -8.45 -34.70
CA PRO A 271 -10.01 -9.16 -33.69
C PRO A 271 -10.81 -9.42 -32.41
N SER A 272 -10.86 -10.68 -31.97
CA SER A 272 -11.62 -11.07 -30.78
C SER A 272 -10.98 -10.57 -29.49
N THR A 273 -11.72 -9.79 -28.72
CA THR A 273 -11.37 -9.45 -27.34
C THR A 273 -11.64 -10.66 -26.43
N CYS A 274 -10.58 -11.26 -25.89
CA CYS A 274 -10.72 -12.31 -24.88
C CYS A 274 -10.90 -11.68 -23.49
N THR A 275 -12.01 -12.01 -22.83
CA THR A 275 -12.26 -11.67 -21.42
C THR A 275 -12.14 -12.96 -20.59
N PRO A 276 -11.38 -12.97 -19.48
CA PRO A 276 -11.33 -14.11 -18.56
C PRO A 276 -12.72 -14.47 -17.99
N GLY A 277 -12.85 -15.68 -17.45
CA GLY A 277 -14.01 -16.05 -16.64
C GLY A 277 -14.18 -15.15 -15.40
N GLU A 278 -15.40 -15.04 -14.90
CA GLU A 278 -15.69 -14.40 -13.61
C GLU A 278 -15.12 -15.27 -12.47
N PRO A 279 -14.27 -14.72 -11.58
CA PRO A 279 -13.68 -15.48 -10.48
C PRO A 279 -14.69 -15.79 -9.38
N THR A 280 -14.47 -16.90 -8.70
CA THR A 280 -15.29 -17.40 -7.58
C THR A 280 -14.43 -17.66 -6.35
N ALA A 281 -15.01 -17.66 -5.15
CA ALA A 281 -14.22 -17.93 -3.94
C ALA A 281 -13.69 -19.38 -3.94
N GLU A 282 -12.45 -19.56 -3.47
CA GLU A 282 -11.78 -20.85 -3.54
C GLU A 282 -12.53 -21.99 -2.87
N THR A 283 -12.48 -23.14 -3.54
CA THR A 283 -13.01 -24.42 -3.08
C THR A 283 -11.85 -25.40 -3.04
N CYS A 284 -11.79 -26.25 -2.02
CA CYS A 284 -10.74 -27.26 -1.90
C CYS A 284 -11.00 -28.40 -2.90
N ASP A 285 -10.52 -28.24 -4.13
CA ASP A 285 -10.65 -29.19 -5.24
C ASP A 285 -9.42 -29.25 -6.17
N GLY A 286 -8.35 -28.52 -5.83
CA GLY A 286 -7.11 -28.47 -6.61
C GLY A 286 -7.16 -27.56 -7.83
N LEU A 287 -8.20 -26.73 -7.97
CA LEU A 287 -8.30 -25.69 -8.99
C LEU A 287 -7.94 -24.30 -8.42
N ASP A 288 -7.74 -23.35 -9.33
CA ASP A 288 -7.51 -21.92 -9.10
C ASP A 288 -8.80 -21.23 -9.57
N ASN A 289 -9.77 -21.15 -8.65
CA ASN A 289 -11.16 -20.75 -8.85
C ASN A 289 -11.40 -19.24 -8.68
N ASP A 290 -10.56 -18.56 -7.89
CA ASP A 290 -10.50 -17.09 -7.77
C ASP A 290 -9.55 -16.48 -8.81
N CYS A 291 -8.73 -17.32 -9.44
CA CYS A 291 -7.91 -17.03 -10.60
C CYS A 291 -6.76 -16.06 -10.33
N ASN A 292 -6.29 -15.97 -9.08
CA ASN A 292 -5.08 -15.25 -8.72
C ASN A 292 -3.78 -15.99 -9.13
N GLY A 293 -3.85 -17.28 -9.46
CA GLY A 293 -2.72 -18.10 -9.89
C GLY A 293 -2.19 -19.07 -8.83
N ALA A 294 -2.92 -19.28 -7.74
CA ALA A 294 -2.65 -20.27 -6.71
C ALA A 294 -3.90 -21.13 -6.46
N ALA A 295 -3.76 -22.46 -6.57
CA ALA A 295 -4.86 -23.38 -6.26
C ALA A 295 -5.02 -23.59 -4.75
N ASP A 296 -6.26 -23.81 -4.30
CA ASP A 296 -6.65 -24.07 -2.90
C ASP A 296 -6.25 -22.97 -1.87
N ASP A 297 -5.95 -21.74 -2.32
CA ASP A 297 -5.51 -20.60 -1.51
C ASP A 297 -6.69 -19.86 -0.82
N GLY A 298 -6.42 -18.98 0.14
CA GLY A 298 -7.44 -18.28 0.94
C GLY A 298 -8.27 -19.15 1.90
N ILE A 299 -8.24 -20.48 1.76
CA ILE A 299 -8.99 -21.43 2.57
C ILE A 299 -8.47 -21.43 4.01
N ALA A 300 -9.35 -21.07 4.96
CA ALA A 300 -9.00 -20.93 6.36
C ALA A 300 -8.59 -22.27 7.01
N SER A 301 -7.59 -22.22 7.91
CA SER A 301 -7.18 -23.35 8.73
C SER A 301 -8.23 -23.69 9.78
N GLU A 302 -8.70 -24.94 9.83
CA GLU A 302 -9.53 -25.40 10.93
C GLU A 302 -8.70 -25.58 12.22
N THR A 303 -9.31 -25.31 13.37
CA THR A 303 -8.70 -25.54 14.68
C THR A 303 -9.74 -26.15 15.60
N CYS A 304 -9.39 -27.28 16.24
CA CYS A 304 -10.30 -28.11 17.01
C CYS A 304 -9.61 -28.67 18.26
N GLY A 305 -10.42 -29.04 19.25
CA GLY A 305 -9.94 -29.41 20.58
C GLY A 305 -9.89 -28.22 21.54
N VAL A 306 -9.61 -28.53 22.80
CA VAL A 306 -9.48 -27.59 23.92
C VAL A 306 -8.18 -27.94 24.65
N GLY A 307 -7.57 -26.97 25.34
CA GLY A 307 -6.36 -27.22 26.12
C GLY A 307 -5.18 -27.72 25.28
N ALA A 308 -4.47 -28.72 25.81
CA ALA A 308 -3.35 -29.38 25.14
C ALA A 308 -3.78 -30.20 23.90
N CYS A 309 -5.06 -30.56 23.77
CA CYS A 309 -5.61 -31.25 22.60
C CYS A 309 -5.95 -30.30 21.43
N GLN A 310 -5.68 -29.00 21.56
CA GLN A 310 -5.94 -28.02 20.50
C GLN A 310 -4.99 -28.24 19.31
N VAL A 311 -5.54 -28.76 18.21
CA VAL A 311 -4.83 -29.01 16.94
C VAL A 311 -5.34 -28.04 15.88
N THR A 312 -4.41 -27.44 15.13
CA THR A 312 -4.70 -26.67 13.91
C THR A 312 -4.28 -27.48 12.70
N VAL A 313 -5.19 -27.61 11.72
CA VAL A 313 -4.93 -28.20 10.40
C VAL A 313 -5.17 -27.15 9.31
N ALA A 314 -4.45 -27.23 8.19
CA ALA A 314 -4.81 -26.45 7.01
C ALA A 314 -6.18 -26.93 6.50
N GLY A 315 -7.10 -26.04 6.13
CA GLY A 315 -8.46 -26.44 5.73
C GLY A 315 -8.49 -27.29 4.46
N CYS A 316 -7.50 -27.10 3.58
CA CYS A 316 -7.27 -27.89 2.39
C CYS A 316 -5.86 -28.48 2.37
N VAL A 317 -5.71 -29.75 1.95
CA VAL A 317 -4.40 -30.41 1.77
C VAL A 317 -4.43 -31.29 0.52
N ASN A 318 -3.81 -30.81 -0.56
CA ASN A 318 -3.79 -31.44 -1.90
C ASN A 318 -5.19 -31.60 -2.56
N GLY A 319 -6.04 -30.57 -2.54
CA GLY A 319 -7.39 -30.63 -3.12
C GLY A 319 -8.40 -31.51 -2.38
N GLU A 320 -8.13 -31.89 -1.13
CA GLU A 320 -9.08 -32.62 -0.26
C GLU A 320 -9.29 -31.87 1.08
N PRO A 321 -10.55 -31.61 1.51
CA PRO A 321 -10.85 -30.94 2.78
C PRO A 321 -10.33 -31.73 3.98
N SER A 322 -9.52 -31.09 4.83
CA SER A 322 -8.90 -31.76 5.97
C SER A 322 -9.82 -31.76 7.19
N THR A 323 -10.21 -32.95 7.64
CA THR A 323 -11.03 -33.12 8.84
C THR A 323 -10.22 -32.88 10.12
N CYS A 324 -10.47 -31.76 10.81
CA CYS A 324 -9.81 -31.52 12.09
C CYS A 324 -10.26 -32.53 13.15
N THR A 325 -9.31 -33.28 13.72
CA THR A 325 -9.52 -34.18 14.85
C THR A 325 -8.70 -33.69 16.05
N PRO A 326 -9.30 -33.48 17.23
CA PRO A 326 -8.57 -33.10 18.45
C PRO A 326 -7.48 -34.12 18.81
N GLY A 327 -6.47 -33.67 19.56
CA GLY A 327 -5.47 -34.57 20.16
C GLY A 327 -6.09 -35.61 21.10
N GLU A 328 -5.40 -36.73 21.32
CA GLU A 328 -5.83 -37.70 22.33
C GLU A 328 -5.62 -37.13 23.75
N PRO A 329 -6.64 -37.13 24.62
CA PRO A 329 -6.52 -36.61 25.97
C PRO A 329 -5.66 -37.52 26.85
N THR A 330 -4.91 -36.90 27.75
CA THR A 330 -4.00 -37.56 28.69
C THR A 330 -4.42 -37.28 30.13
N ALA A 331 -3.89 -38.02 31.11
CA ALA A 331 -4.24 -37.78 32.51
C ALA A 331 -3.59 -36.48 33.03
N GLU A 332 -4.36 -35.70 33.81
CA GLU A 332 -3.91 -34.38 34.26
C GLU A 332 -2.56 -34.37 34.99
N THR A 333 -1.80 -33.31 34.70
CA THR A 333 -0.49 -33.01 35.29
C THR A 333 -0.54 -31.59 35.82
N CYS A 334 0.04 -31.34 36.99
CA CYS A 334 0.02 -30.02 37.62
C CYS A 334 1.01 -29.05 36.94
N ASP A 335 0.61 -28.48 35.82
CA ASP A 335 1.41 -27.55 35.01
C ASP A 335 0.61 -26.35 34.46
N GLY A 336 -0.69 -26.26 34.77
CA GLY A 336 -1.55 -25.15 34.36
C GLY A 336 -2.11 -25.31 32.95
N LEU A 337 -2.00 -26.50 32.36
CA LEU A 337 -2.63 -26.89 31.11
C LEU A 337 -3.88 -27.76 31.38
N ASP A 338 -4.72 -27.86 30.35
CA ASP A 338 -5.90 -28.72 30.28
C ASP A 338 -5.48 -29.93 29.41
N ASN A 339 -4.98 -30.97 30.07
CA ASN A 339 -4.28 -32.13 29.49
C ASN A 339 -5.22 -33.31 29.17
N ASP A 340 -6.34 -33.42 29.89
CA ASP A 340 -7.45 -34.33 29.59
C ASP A 340 -8.51 -33.68 28.68
N CYS A 341 -8.39 -32.37 28.47
CA CYS A 341 -9.10 -31.58 27.48
C CYS A 341 -10.61 -31.48 27.73
N ASN A 342 -11.02 -31.60 29.01
CA ASN A 342 -12.38 -31.34 29.46
C ASN A 342 -12.75 -29.84 29.47
N GLY A 343 -11.75 -28.95 29.45
CA GLY A 343 -11.91 -27.49 29.49
C GLY A 343 -11.57 -26.86 30.84
N ALA A 344 -10.99 -27.61 31.78
CA ALA A 344 -10.55 -27.13 33.09
C ALA A 344 -9.12 -27.60 33.40
N ALA A 345 -8.16 -26.67 33.34
CA ALA A 345 -6.77 -26.94 33.67
C ALA A 345 -6.58 -27.36 35.14
N ASP A 346 -5.66 -28.30 35.38
CA ASP A 346 -5.32 -28.85 36.70
C ASP A 346 -6.49 -29.48 37.52
N ASP A 347 -7.62 -29.91 36.93
CA ASP A 347 -8.80 -30.29 37.74
C ASP A 347 -8.55 -31.40 38.78
N GLY A 348 -9.17 -31.25 39.95
CA GLY A 348 -8.96 -32.08 41.13
C GLY A 348 -7.66 -31.77 41.88
N ASN A 349 -6.66 -32.64 41.73
CA ASN A 349 -5.36 -32.52 42.42
C ASN A 349 -4.26 -33.37 41.74
N PRO A 350 -3.95 -33.12 40.45
CA PRO A 350 -2.95 -33.90 39.72
C PRO A 350 -1.57 -33.81 40.39
N GLY A 351 -0.87 -34.94 40.51
CA GLY A 351 0.44 -35.03 41.18
C GLY A 351 0.46 -34.76 42.69
N GLY A 352 -0.68 -34.42 43.31
CA GLY A 352 -0.79 -34.15 44.74
C GLY A 352 -0.92 -35.38 45.64
N GLY A 353 -1.17 -35.15 46.94
CA GLY A 353 -1.41 -36.19 47.95
C GLY A 353 -0.18 -36.83 48.58
N ALA A 354 1.05 -36.44 48.21
CA ALA A 354 2.28 -36.90 48.85
C ALA A 354 2.58 -36.09 50.13
N ALA A 355 3.21 -36.73 51.12
CA ALA A 355 3.70 -36.03 52.30
C ALA A 355 4.93 -35.17 51.94
N CYS A 356 4.94 -33.92 52.40
CA CYS A 356 6.00 -32.94 52.14
C CYS A 356 6.38 -32.20 53.44
N ASN A 357 7.49 -31.45 53.39
CA ASN A 357 7.90 -30.57 54.48
C ASN A 357 7.63 -29.10 54.11
N THR A 358 7.04 -28.36 55.03
CA THR A 358 6.57 -26.97 54.84
C THR A 358 7.67 -25.93 55.04
N GLY A 359 8.85 -26.33 55.53
CA GLY A 359 9.89 -25.43 56.03
C GLY A 359 9.59 -24.82 57.42
N MET A 360 8.43 -25.11 58.02
CA MET A 360 8.07 -24.65 59.36
C MET A 360 8.66 -25.54 60.45
N LEU A 361 8.70 -25.03 61.68
CA LEU A 361 9.13 -25.74 62.88
C LEU A 361 7.94 -26.43 63.58
N GLY A 362 8.21 -27.11 64.68
CA GLY A 362 7.21 -27.76 65.52
C GLY A 362 6.27 -28.71 64.79
N ALA A 363 5.01 -28.74 65.25
CA ALA A 363 3.94 -29.54 64.66
C ALA A 363 3.63 -29.16 63.19
N CYS A 364 3.91 -27.91 62.79
CA CYS A 364 3.61 -27.38 61.46
C CYS A 364 4.55 -27.88 60.35
N ALA A 365 5.65 -28.57 60.69
CA ALA A 365 6.65 -29.07 59.74
C ALA A 365 6.10 -30.07 58.71
N GLY A 366 4.99 -30.76 59.02
CA GLY A 366 4.35 -31.74 58.14
C GLY A 366 3.28 -31.12 57.22
N GLY A 367 3.40 -31.35 55.91
CA GLY A 367 2.42 -30.94 54.92
C GLY A 367 2.02 -32.05 53.96
N THR A 368 1.03 -31.75 53.10
CA THR A 368 0.60 -32.58 51.98
C THR A 368 0.67 -31.76 50.69
N THR A 369 1.17 -32.37 49.62
CA THR A 369 1.25 -31.70 48.31
C THR A 369 -0.13 -31.49 47.70
N ALA A 370 -0.39 -30.31 47.17
CA ALA A 370 -1.58 -30.00 46.38
C ALA A 370 -1.18 -29.28 45.09
N CYS A 371 -1.92 -29.50 44.00
CA CYS A 371 -1.83 -28.64 42.84
C CYS A 371 -2.51 -27.29 43.12
N SER A 372 -1.86 -26.18 42.79
CA SER A 372 -2.46 -24.85 42.87
C SER A 372 -1.80 -23.90 41.88
N GLY A 373 -2.53 -23.57 40.80
CA GLY A 373 -2.07 -22.63 39.77
C GLY A 373 -0.87 -23.13 38.97
N GLY A 374 -0.95 -24.34 38.41
CA GLY A 374 0.12 -24.95 37.62
C GLY A 374 1.39 -25.28 38.40
N SER A 375 1.28 -25.49 39.72
CA SER A 375 2.42 -25.91 40.53
C SER A 375 2.03 -26.73 41.76
N ILE A 376 2.89 -27.70 42.11
CA ILE A 376 2.76 -28.51 43.32
C ILE A 376 3.24 -27.69 44.53
N VAL A 377 2.29 -27.20 45.32
CA VAL A 377 2.54 -26.51 46.60
C VAL A 377 2.49 -27.49 47.77
N CYS A 378 3.25 -27.21 48.84
CA CYS A 378 3.20 -27.99 50.09
C CYS A 378 2.32 -27.28 51.11
N ASN A 379 1.08 -27.75 51.28
CA ASN A 379 0.14 -27.17 52.25
C ASN A 379 0.32 -27.83 53.61
N GLN A 380 0.37 -27.06 54.69
CA GLN A 380 0.57 -27.60 56.05
C GLN A 380 -0.64 -28.43 56.52
N ASN A 381 -0.36 -29.57 57.17
CA ASN A 381 -1.39 -30.46 57.72
C ASN A 381 -1.90 -29.98 59.09
N THR A 382 -1.14 -29.12 59.76
CA THR A 382 -1.42 -28.58 61.08
C THR A 382 -1.20 -27.08 61.06
N MET A 383 -2.16 -26.31 61.56
CA MET A 383 -2.04 -24.86 61.72
C MET A 383 -1.43 -24.54 63.10
N PRO A 384 -0.71 -23.41 63.25
CA PRO A 384 -0.31 -22.91 64.56
C PRO A 384 -1.52 -22.77 65.46
N ASN A 385 -1.40 -23.22 66.71
CA ASN A 385 -2.48 -23.15 67.69
C ASN A 385 -1.94 -22.59 69.03
N VAL A 386 -2.79 -22.52 70.05
CA VAL A 386 -2.39 -21.98 71.36
C VAL A 386 -1.61 -23.03 72.14
N GLU A 387 -0.45 -22.64 72.66
CA GLU A 387 0.53 -23.49 73.33
C GLU A 387 -0.11 -24.41 74.39
N VAL A 388 0.18 -25.72 74.31
CA VAL A 388 -0.26 -26.70 75.30
C VAL A 388 0.89 -26.99 76.25
N CYS A 389 0.95 -26.24 77.36
CA CYS A 389 2.03 -26.31 78.37
C CYS A 389 2.20 -27.71 79.03
N ASP A 390 2.82 -28.65 78.32
CA ASP A 390 3.05 -30.05 78.71
C ASP A 390 4.52 -30.53 78.53
N GLY A 391 5.35 -29.74 77.84
CA GLY A 391 6.79 -29.97 77.69
C GLY A 391 7.23 -30.96 76.61
N LEU A 392 6.39 -31.27 75.62
CA LEU A 392 6.68 -32.31 74.61
C LEU A 392 6.82 -31.85 73.16
N VAL A 393 6.10 -30.80 72.72
CA VAL A 393 6.03 -30.35 71.32
C VAL A 393 5.97 -28.81 71.24
N ASP A 394 6.27 -28.26 70.07
CA ASP A 394 6.10 -26.85 69.68
C ASP A 394 4.80 -26.74 68.84
N GLU A 395 3.68 -26.35 69.45
CA GLU A 395 2.36 -26.24 68.77
C GLU A 395 2.04 -24.85 68.22
N SER A 396 2.65 -23.82 68.80
CA SER A 396 2.63 -22.46 68.25
C SER A 396 3.54 -22.31 67.02
N CYS A 397 4.44 -23.26 66.80
CA CYS A 397 5.34 -23.40 65.65
C CYS A 397 6.36 -22.25 65.49
N ASP A 398 6.73 -21.59 66.60
CA ASP A 398 7.66 -20.44 66.60
C ASP A 398 9.12 -20.81 66.89
N GLY A 399 9.40 -22.09 67.21
CA GLY A 399 10.75 -22.66 67.39
C GLY A 399 11.19 -22.80 68.84
N GLN A 400 10.23 -22.88 69.76
CA GLN A 400 10.35 -22.84 71.23
C GLN A 400 9.33 -23.84 71.84
N VAL A 401 9.30 -24.03 73.17
CA VAL A 401 8.46 -25.04 73.85
C VAL A 401 8.09 -24.58 75.27
N ASP A 402 6.78 -24.52 75.55
CA ASP A 402 6.14 -24.05 76.81
C ASP A 402 6.22 -22.52 77.07
N GLU A 403 6.37 -21.70 76.03
CA GLU A 403 6.46 -20.23 76.19
C GLU A 403 5.08 -19.58 76.49
N GLY A 404 4.99 -18.90 77.66
CA GLY A 404 3.87 -18.00 77.98
C GLY A 404 2.80 -18.53 78.94
N CYS A 405 3.01 -19.71 79.54
CA CYS A 405 2.07 -20.33 80.49
C CYS A 405 1.62 -19.37 81.62
N LEU A 406 0.30 -19.24 81.80
CA LEU A 406 -0.33 -18.19 82.59
C LEU A 406 -0.29 -18.39 84.12
N CYS A 407 -0.06 -19.60 84.62
CA CYS A 407 -0.05 -19.89 86.06
C CYS A 407 0.80 -21.11 86.46
N THR A 408 1.08 -21.22 87.76
CA THR A 408 1.80 -22.37 88.33
C THR A 408 0.82 -23.45 88.77
N ASN A 409 0.99 -24.67 88.26
CA ASN A 409 0.11 -25.82 88.55
C ASN A 409 -0.13 -26.00 90.07
N GLY A 410 -1.39 -26.02 90.48
CA GLY A 410 -1.82 -26.09 91.89
C GLY A 410 -2.20 -24.76 92.56
N THR A 411 -2.05 -23.59 91.92
CA THR A 411 -2.60 -22.32 92.44
C THR A 411 -4.12 -22.24 92.28
N MET A 412 -4.79 -21.38 93.07
CA MET A 412 -6.22 -21.07 92.94
C MET A 412 -6.44 -19.55 92.95
N GLN A 413 -7.42 -19.07 92.19
CA GLN A 413 -7.86 -17.66 92.21
C GLN A 413 -9.39 -17.53 92.01
N SER A 414 -9.93 -16.38 92.38
CA SER A 414 -11.31 -15.98 92.03
C SER A 414 -11.45 -15.76 90.52
N CYS A 415 -12.65 -15.97 90.01
CA CYS A 415 -12.96 -15.84 88.59
C CYS A 415 -14.43 -15.48 88.37
N TYR A 416 -14.68 -14.92 87.19
CA TYR A 416 -16.01 -14.65 86.68
C TYR A 416 -15.90 -14.56 85.16
N ASP A 417 -16.46 -15.54 84.47
CA ASP A 417 -16.43 -15.64 83.00
C ASP A 417 -17.69 -15.01 82.37
N GLY A 418 -18.49 -14.27 83.15
CA GLY A 418 -19.60 -13.47 82.66
C GLY A 418 -19.15 -12.12 82.08
N PRO A 419 -20.04 -11.38 81.41
CA PRO A 419 -19.75 -10.07 80.86
C PRO A 419 -19.25 -9.06 81.91
N ALA A 420 -18.38 -8.14 81.50
CA ALA A 420 -17.87 -7.10 82.38
C ALA A 420 -18.99 -6.12 82.78
N GLY A 421 -19.42 -6.19 84.04
CA GLY A 421 -20.50 -5.37 84.60
C GLY A 421 -21.56 -6.19 85.35
N THR A 422 -21.72 -7.48 85.03
CA THR A 422 -22.75 -8.36 85.64
C THR A 422 -22.26 -9.07 86.92
N GLU A 423 -21.02 -8.83 87.35
CA GLU A 423 -20.41 -9.43 88.54
C GLU A 423 -21.06 -8.89 89.83
N GLY A 424 -21.78 -9.74 90.57
CA GLY A 424 -22.47 -9.36 91.80
C GLY A 424 -23.80 -8.63 91.60
N VAL A 425 -24.32 -8.64 90.37
CA VAL A 425 -25.64 -8.14 89.97
C VAL A 425 -26.62 -9.32 89.89
N GLY A 426 -27.91 -9.13 90.17
CA GLY A 426 -28.88 -10.23 90.25
C GLY A 426 -28.42 -11.41 91.13
N PRO A 427 -28.56 -12.68 90.66
CA PRO A 427 -27.97 -13.87 91.28
C PRO A 427 -26.52 -14.12 90.84
N CYS A 428 -25.96 -13.32 89.93
CA CYS A 428 -24.63 -13.56 89.36
C CYS A 428 -23.51 -13.40 90.39
N THR A 429 -22.63 -14.40 90.46
CA THR A 429 -21.60 -14.52 91.50
C THR A 429 -20.31 -15.14 90.97
N THR A 430 -19.19 -14.74 91.58
CA THR A 430 -17.83 -15.21 91.25
C THR A 430 -17.60 -16.67 91.65
N GLY A 431 -16.91 -17.44 90.83
CA GLY A 431 -16.43 -18.78 91.15
C GLY A 431 -14.95 -18.82 91.58
N LEU A 432 -14.40 -20.03 91.62
CA LEU A 432 -12.97 -20.29 91.83
C LEU A 432 -12.41 -21.16 90.69
N GLN A 433 -11.24 -20.78 90.18
CA GLN A 433 -10.48 -21.55 89.18
C GLN A 433 -9.16 -22.04 89.78
N ALA A 434 -8.76 -23.26 89.39
CA ALA A 434 -7.53 -23.91 89.83
C ALA A 434 -6.59 -24.11 88.63
N CYS A 435 -5.29 -23.86 88.82
CA CYS A 435 -4.29 -23.99 87.76
C CYS A 435 -3.88 -25.45 87.55
N ALA A 436 -3.90 -25.92 86.30
CA ALA A 436 -3.39 -27.23 85.88
C ALA A 436 -2.71 -27.08 84.50
N SER A 437 -1.56 -27.73 84.30
CA SER A 437 -0.77 -27.67 83.04
C SER A 437 -0.63 -26.26 82.47
N GLY A 438 -0.06 -25.34 83.27
CA GLY A 438 0.21 -23.96 82.87
C GLY A 438 -1.00 -23.03 82.74
N MET A 439 -2.22 -23.57 82.71
CA MET A 439 -3.47 -22.85 82.45
C MET A 439 -4.43 -22.89 83.65
N TRP A 440 -5.29 -21.88 83.76
CA TRP A 440 -6.39 -21.91 84.70
C TRP A 440 -7.52 -22.81 84.14
N GLY A 441 -7.96 -23.78 84.93
CA GLY A 441 -9.14 -24.59 84.60
C GLY A 441 -10.43 -23.79 84.74
N ALA A 442 -11.56 -24.36 84.27
CA ALA A 442 -12.86 -23.70 84.28
C ALA A 442 -13.25 -23.09 85.65
N CYS A 443 -13.91 -21.94 85.62
CA CYS A 443 -14.37 -21.26 86.82
C CYS A 443 -15.52 -22.03 87.50
N VAL A 444 -15.23 -22.73 88.59
CA VAL A 444 -16.21 -23.59 89.29
C VAL A 444 -16.98 -22.77 90.32
N GLY A 445 -18.31 -22.89 90.31
CA GLY A 445 -19.20 -22.29 91.30
C GLY A 445 -19.60 -20.84 91.01
N GLN A 446 -19.27 -20.30 89.84
CA GLN A 446 -19.84 -19.05 89.36
C GLN A 446 -21.33 -19.20 88.99
N VAL A 447 -22.07 -18.10 89.03
CA VAL A 447 -23.38 -17.95 88.41
C VAL A 447 -23.26 -16.85 87.36
N GLN A 448 -23.52 -17.20 86.11
CA GLN A 448 -23.45 -16.30 84.94
C GLN A 448 -24.87 -15.90 84.49
N PRO A 449 -25.00 -14.82 83.69
CA PRO A 449 -26.28 -14.42 83.07
C PRO A 449 -27.03 -15.57 82.40
N ALA A 450 -28.33 -15.63 82.66
CA ALA A 450 -29.27 -16.52 81.99
C ALA A 450 -30.42 -15.69 81.40
N ALA A 451 -30.94 -16.07 80.23
CA ALA A 451 -31.99 -15.29 79.56
C ALA A 451 -33.25 -15.11 80.43
N GLU A 452 -33.81 -13.91 80.39
CA GLU A 452 -34.86 -13.49 81.32
C GLU A 452 -36.09 -14.40 81.40
N THR A 453 -36.59 -14.52 82.63
CA THR A 453 -37.80 -15.28 82.98
C THR A 453 -38.73 -14.37 83.78
N CYS A 454 -40.02 -14.40 83.48
CA CYS A 454 -41.03 -13.57 84.16
C CYS A 454 -41.31 -14.10 85.59
N ASP A 455 -40.38 -13.88 86.51
CA ASP A 455 -40.45 -14.32 87.91
C ASP A 455 -39.99 -13.27 88.94
N GLY A 456 -39.62 -12.06 88.49
CA GLY A 456 -39.22 -10.96 89.36
C GLY A 456 -37.76 -11.04 89.84
N ILE A 457 -36.91 -11.77 89.11
CA ILE A 457 -35.47 -11.84 89.31
C ILE A 457 -34.75 -11.23 88.10
N ASP A 458 -33.64 -10.53 88.37
CA ASP A 458 -32.63 -10.06 87.42
C ASP A 458 -31.78 -11.26 86.96
N ASN A 459 -32.28 -12.08 86.03
CA ASN A 459 -31.67 -13.36 85.63
C ASN A 459 -30.47 -13.19 84.68
N ASP A 460 -30.50 -12.18 83.80
CA ASP A 460 -29.36 -11.86 82.91
C ASP A 460 -28.36 -10.87 83.53
N CYS A 461 -28.65 -10.40 84.75
CA CYS A 461 -27.74 -9.64 85.60
C CYS A 461 -27.33 -8.29 85.00
N ASP A 462 -28.15 -7.67 84.14
CA ASP A 462 -27.92 -6.31 83.62
C ASP A 462 -28.24 -5.21 84.66
N GLY A 463 -28.96 -5.55 85.73
CA GLY A 463 -29.36 -4.66 86.83
C GLY A 463 -30.82 -4.22 86.78
N SER A 464 -31.60 -4.79 85.87
CA SER A 464 -33.04 -4.56 85.68
C SER A 464 -33.86 -5.80 86.11
N ILE A 465 -35.20 -5.81 86.01
CA ILE A 465 -36.03 -6.99 86.37
C ILE A 465 -37.20 -7.20 85.38
N ASP A 466 -37.29 -8.41 84.80
CA ASP A 466 -38.30 -8.86 83.82
C ASP A 466 -38.30 -8.13 82.44
N GLU A 467 -37.14 -7.70 81.92
CA GLU A 467 -37.05 -6.86 80.72
C GLU A 467 -37.43 -7.53 79.40
N ASN A 468 -37.89 -6.72 78.45
CA ASN A 468 -38.26 -7.13 77.08
C ASN A 468 -39.41 -8.15 76.99
N ASN A 469 -40.25 -8.26 78.04
CA ASN A 469 -41.43 -9.13 78.12
C ASN A 469 -41.08 -10.65 78.07
N PRO A 470 -40.32 -11.16 79.05
CA PRO A 470 -39.86 -12.55 79.06
C PRO A 470 -41.03 -13.51 79.20
N GLY A 471 -41.00 -14.61 78.44
CA GLY A 471 -42.10 -15.59 78.39
C GLY A 471 -43.44 -15.08 77.83
N GLY A 472 -43.52 -13.81 77.40
CA GLY A 472 -44.72 -13.20 76.83
C GLY A 472 -44.96 -13.53 75.35
N GLY A 473 -45.75 -12.69 74.69
CA GLY A 473 -46.00 -12.75 73.24
C GLY A 473 -46.97 -13.85 72.78
N GLN A 474 -47.33 -14.80 73.65
CA GLN A 474 -48.35 -15.81 73.35
C GLN A 474 -49.76 -15.22 73.35
N ALA A 475 -50.60 -15.64 72.40
CA ALA A 475 -51.99 -15.24 72.34
C ALA A 475 -52.78 -15.81 73.53
N CYS A 476 -53.65 -14.99 74.12
CA CYS A 476 -54.52 -15.33 75.23
C CYS A 476 -55.93 -14.76 74.99
N SER A 477 -56.90 -15.11 75.84
CA SER A 477 -58.22 -14.48 75.83
C SER A 477 -58.43 -13.66 77.09
N THR A 478 -58.96 -12.46 76.90
CA THR A 478 -59.16 -11.42 77.92
C THR A 478 -60.44 -11.62 78.73
N GLY A 479 -61.38 -12.41 78.20
CA GLY A 479 -62.74 -12.54 78.73
C GLY A 479 -63.68 -11.37 78.38
N LEU A 480 -63.22 -10.39 77.60
CA LEU A 480 -64.05 -9.31 77.05
C LEU A 480 -64.83 -9.80 75.80
N PRO A 481 -65.94 -9.15 75.43
CA PRO A 481 -66.66 -9.44 74.19
C PRO A 481 -65.97 -8.78 72.98
N GLY A 482 -66.62 -8.86 71.81
CA GLY A 482 -66.22 -8.18 70.59
C GLY A 482 -64.77 -8.39 70.14
N ILE A 483 -64.21 -7.36 69.50
CA ILE A 483 -62.80 -7.35 69.07
C ILE A 483 -61.81 -7.40 70.25
N CYS A 484 -62.26 -7.02 71.45
CA CYS A 484 -61.46 -7.00 72.67
C CYS A 484 -61.18 -8.40 73.26
N ALA A 485 -61.85 -9.46 72.78
CA ALA A 485 -61.75 -10.83 73.30
C ALA A 485 -60.35 -11.47 73.16
N ALA A 486 -59.55 -10.99 72.21
CA ALA A 486 -58.19 -11.46 71.95
C ALA A 486 -57.15 -10.57 72.67
N GLY A 487 -56.17 -11.22 73.30
CA GLY A 487 -55.05 -10.56 73.96
C GLY A 487 -53.71 -11.25 73.72
N THR A 488 -52.66 -10.66 74.28
CA THR A 488 -51.29 -11.18 74.29
C THR A 488 -50.74 -11.18 75.71
N MET A 489 -50.04 -12.26 76.06
CA MET A 489 -49.38 -12.42 77.35
C MET A 489 -48.23 -11.40 77.48
N THR A 490 -48.27 -10.62 78.57
CA THR A 490 -47.34 -9.53 78.87
C THR A 490 -46.87 -9.69 80.31
N CYS A 491 -45.56 -9.84 80.51
CA CYS A 491 -44.95 -9.83 81.82
C CYS A 491 -45.11 -8.45 82.47
N ALA A 492 -45.57 -8.43 83.71
CA ALA A 492 -45.68 -7.22 84.52
C ALA A 492 -45.50 -7.59 86.00
N SER A 493 -44.41 -7.11 86.62
CA SER A 493 -44.10 -7.35 88.05
C SER A 493 -43.99 -8.83 88.42
N GLY A 494 -43.14 -9.59 87.74
CA GLY A 494 -42.89 -11.02 88.01
C GLY A 494 -44.06 -11.95 87.70
N ALA A 495 -44.99 -11.55 86.82
CA ALA A 495 -46.13 -12.36 86.42
C ALA A 495 -46.60 -12.08 84.99
N LEU A 496 -46.91 -13.15 84.24
CA LEU A 496 -47.54 -13.03 82.91
C LEU A 496 -49.03 -12.68 83.04
N THR A 497 -49.42 -11.57 82.44
CA THR A 497 -50.80 -11.03 82.42
C THR A 497 -51.36 -11.00 81.00
N CYS A 498 -52.65 -11.29 80.81
CA CYS A 498 -53.26 -11.19 79.49
C CYS A 498 -53.74 -9.76 79.22
N VAL A 499 -53.12 -9.07 78.26
CA VAL A 499 -53.47 -7.70 77.87
C VAL A 499 -54.18 -7.72 76.52
N GLN A 500 -55.27 -6.96 76.36
CA GLN A 500 -56.08 -6.94 75.13
C GLN A 500 -55.33 -6.39 73.92
N ASN A 501 -55.46 -7.05 72.77
CA ASN A 501 -54.79 -6.66 71.52
C ASN A 501 -55.46 -5.46 70.83
N MET A 502 -56.74 -5.24 71.12
CA MET A 502 -57.48 -4.04 70.72
C MET A 502 -58.18 -3.44 71.94
N GLN A 503 -58.11 -2.12 72.05
CA GLN A 503 -58.89 -1.35 73.02
C GLN A 503 -60.28 -1.07 72.43
N ALA A 504 -61.29 -1.04 73.30
CA ALA A 504 -62.65 -0.68 72.91
C ALA A 504 -62.68 0.68 72.18
N ALA A 505 -63.40 0.74 71.08
CA ALA A 505 -63.74 2.01 70.43
C ALA A 505 -64.62 2.88 71.35
N PRO A 506 -64.70 4.21 71.12
CA PRO A 506 -65.67 5.05 71.81
C PRO A 506 -67.10 4.95 71.22
N SER A 507 -67.26 4.24 70.10
CA SER A 507 -68.52 3.94 69.40
C SER A 507 -68.27 2.98 68.23
N GLU A 508 -69.24 2.11 67.93
CA GLU A 508 -69.33 1.23 66.75
C GLU A 508 -68.94 1.82 65.38
N ASP A 509 -68.32 1.01 64.50
CA ASP A 509 -68.28 1.28 63.05
C ASP A 509 -69.42 0.55 62.33
N CYS A 510 -70.47 1.31 62.02
CA CYS A 510 -71.70 0.86 61.36
C CYS A 510 -71.52 0.32 59.92
N GLY A 511 -70.27 0.17 59.44
CA GLY A 511 -69.92 -0.57 58.24
C GLY A 511 -69.55 -2.05 58.48
N THR A 512 -69.35 -2.49 59.73
CA THR A 512 -68.88 -3.86 60.07
C THR A 512 -69.89 -4.64 60.91
N PRO A 513 -69.89 -6.00 60.87
CA PRO A 513 -70.73 -6.82 61.75
C PRO A 513 -70.02 -7.20 63.07
N ALA A 514 -69.03 -6.40 63.51
CA ALA A 514 -68.32 -6.60 64.77
C ALA A 514 -69.01 -5.85 65.93
N ASP A 515 -68.47 -6.09 67.13
CA ASP A 515 -68.72 -5.39 68.39
C ASP A 515 -67.40 -4.68 68.69
N ASP A 516 -67.32 -3.42 68.25
CA ASP A 516 -66.11 -2.59 68.13
C ASP A 516 -65.88 -1.74 69.39
N ASP A 517 -66.96 -1.27 70.06
CA ASP A 517 -66.87 -0.65 71.39
C ASP A 517 -66.93 -1.66 72.56
N CYS A 518 -67.08 -2.96 72.26
CA CYS A 518 -66.96 -4.07 73.20
C CYS A 518 -67.96 -4.02 74.36
N ASP A 519 -69.15 -3.45 74.14
CA ASP A 519 -70.27 -3.45 75.10
C ASP A 519 -71.12 -4.73 75.03
N GLY A 520 -71.01 -5.50 73.92
CA GLY A 520 -71.73 -6.75 73.69
C GLY A 520 -72.95 -6.62 72.76
N GLN A 521 -73.15 -5.47 72.12
CA GLN A 521 -74.14 -5.23 71.06
C GLN A 521 -73.43 -5.04 69.71
N VAL A 522 -74.15 -4.68 68.64
CA VAL A 522 -73.58 -4.48 67.28
C VAL A 522 -74.36 -3.42 66.48
N ASN A 523 -73.66 -2.39 66.02
CA ASN A 523 -74.12 -1.30 65.13
C ASN A 523 -75.11 -0.28 65.74
N GLU A 524 -74.95 0.06 67.02
CA GLU A 524 -75.73 1.09 67.71
C GLU A 524 -75.23 2.55 67.46
N ASN A 525 -76.09 3.54 67.79
CA ASN A 525 -75.79 5.00 67.81
C ASN A 525 -75.32 5.71 66.50
N CYS A 526 -75.33 5.05 65.35
CA CYS A 526 -74.98 5.65 64.05
C CYS A 526 -75.79 6.93 63.71
N GLY A 527 -75.16 8.10 63.47
CA GLY A 527 -75.90 9.26 62.93
C GLY A 527 -75.21 10.64 62.80
N VAL A 528 -74.69 10.94 61.60
CA VAL A 528 -74.55 12.32 61.07
C VAL A 528 -75.04 12.40 59.61
N CYS A 529 -74.75 11.39 58.79
CA CYS A 529 -75.23 11.21 57.43
C CYS A 529 -75.40 9.71 57.12
N THR A 530 -76.15 9.36 56.07
CA THR A 530 -76.23 7.95 55.63
C THR A 530 -74.93 7.56 54.92
N PRO A 531 -74.29 6.44 55.29
CA PRO A 531 -73.06 5.98 54.66
C PRO A 531 -73.08 6.03 53.14
N PHE A 532 -72.00 6.52 52.54
CA PHE A 532 -71.81 6.65 51.08
C PHE A 532 -72.81 7.57 50.35
N SER A 533 -73.70 8.29 51.05
CA SER A 533 -74.51 9.36 50.45
C SER A 533 -73.64 10.52 49.97
N THR A 534 -74.12 11.34 49.05
CA THR A 534 -73.36 12.44 48.42
C THR A 534 -74.11 13.76 48.47
N ARG A 535 -73.38 14.88 48.59
CA ARG A 535 -73.92 16.24 48.46
C ARG A 535 -72.92 17.20 47.82
N SER A 536 -73.40 18.27 47.19
CA SER A 536 -72.53 19.31 46.63
C SER A 536 -71.91 20.19 47.71
N CYS A 537 -70.70 20.66 47.43
CA CYS A 537 -69.85 21.41 48.37
C CYS A 537 -68.94 22.40 47.64
N TYR A 538 -68.41 23.38 48.37
CA TYR A 538 -67.41 24.32 47.86
C TYR A 538 -66.65 24.94 49.05
N SER A 539 -65.32 24.97 48.99
CA SER A 539 -64.45 25.52 50.03
C SER A 539 -63.72 26.81 49.64
N GLY A 540 -64.01 27.35 48.46
CA GLY A 540 -63.56 28.68 48.06
C GLY A 540 -64.42 29.80 48.68
N PRO A 541 -64.02 31.07 48.52
CA PRO A 541 -64.77 32.23 49.01
C PRO A 541 -66.22 32.28 48.50
N ALA A 542 -67.12 32.79 49.33
CA ALA A 542 -68.53 32.96 48.98
C ALA A 542 -68.73 34.09 47.94
N GLY A 543 -68.58 33.74 46.66
CA GLY A 543 -68.72 34.63 45.51
C GLY A 543 -68.09 34.09 44.23
N THR A 544 -67.04 33.29 44.35
CA THR A 544 -66.25 32.75 43.22
C THR A 544 -66.82 31.46 42.61
N ILE A 545 -67.87 30.88 43.21
CA ILE A 545 -68.48 29.64 42.72
C ILE A 545 -69.25 29.87 41.40
N GLY A 546 -68.81 29.21 40.33
CA GLY A 546 -69.39 29.39 38.99
C GLY A 546 -68.86 30.61 38.25
N VAL A 547 -67.81 31.26 38.77
CA VAL A 547 -67.02 32.30 38.11
C VAL A 547 -65.75 31.63 37.57
N GLY A 548 -65.32 31.99 36.36
CA GLY A 548 -64.14 31.42 35.72
C GLY A 548 -64.10 29.89 35.67
N VAL A 549 -62.97 29.32 36.07
CA VAL A 549 -62.79 27.85 36.20
C VAL A 549 -63.43 27.28 37.47
N CYS A 550 -63.84 28.14 38.42
CA CYS A 550 -64.27 27.72 39.74
C CYS A 550 -65.65 27.05 39.76
N LYS A 551 -65.72 25.90 40.43
CA LYS A 551 -66.94 25.08 40.50
C LYS A 551 -67.06 24.32 41.82
N SER A 552 -68.29 24.05 42.22
CA SER A 552 -68.60 23.12 43.32
C SER A 552 -68.10 21.71 43.04
N GLY A 553 -67.63 21.04 44.09
CA GLY A 553 -67.39 19.61 44.09
C GLY A 553 -68.54 18.83 44.71
N THR A 554 -68.27 17.56 45.00
CA THR A 554 -69.14 16.66 45.74
C THR A 554 -68.36 16.06 46.91
N GLU A 555 -68.97 16.08 48.10
CA GLU A 555 -68.48 15.37 49.27
C GLU A 555 -69.37 14.15 49.55
N THR A 556 -68.73 13.06 49.98
CA THR A 556 -69.37 11.76 50.22
C THR A 556 -69.32 11.44 51.71
N CYS A 557 -70.43 11.02 52.29
CA CYS A 557 -70.49 10.55 53.67
C CYS A 557 -69.60 9.32 53.86
N ASN A 558 -68.81 9.28 54.94
CA ASN A 558 -67.92 8.17 55.27
C ASN A 558 -68.68 6.87 55.59
N ALA A 559 -67.97 5.74 55.63
CA ALA A 559 -68.57 4.42 55.86
C ALA A 559 -69.32 4.32 57.20
N ALA A 560 -68.76 4.91 58.27
CA ALA A 560 -69.36 4.96 59.60
C ALA A 560 -70.56 5.94 59.74
N GLY A 561 -70.94 6.66 58.67
CA GLY A 561 -72.06 7.63 58.71
C GLY A 561 -71.84 8.85 59.62
N SER A 562 -70.61 9.08 60.08
CA SER A 562 -70.24 10.03 61.12
C SER A 562 -69.69 11.36 60.61
N ALA A 563 -69.24 11.43 59.36
CA ALA A 563 -68.73 12.67 58.75
C ALA A 563 -68.88 12.69 57.23
N TRP A 564 -68.97 13.89 56.67
CA TRP A 564 -68.78 14.11 55.23
C TRP A 564 -67.28 14.16 54.93
N GLY A 565 -66.85 13.45 53.89
CA GLY A 565 -65.47 13.45 53.40
C GLY A 565 -65.05 14.77 52.73
N PRO A 566 -63.82 14.85 52.20
CA PRO A 566 -63.34 16.06 51.53
C PRO A 566 -64.18 16.41 50.30
N CYS A 567 -64.30 17.72 50.03
CA CYS A 567 -65.01 18.21 48.86
C CYS A 567 -64.24 17.88 47.57
N THR A 568 -64.69 16.88 46.82
CA THR A 568 -63.94 16.27 45.73
C THR A 568 -64.41 16.83 44.37
N GLY A 569 -63.47 17.14 43.46
CA GLY A 569 -63.80 17.66 42.13
C GLY A 569 -64.21 19.14 42.06
N GLN A 570 -64.16 19.86 43.19
CA GLN A 570 -64.25 21.32 43.20
C GLN A 570 -63.03 21.95 42.49
N THR A 571 -63.20 23.18 42.03
CA THR A 571 -62.10 24.05 41.63
C THR A 571 -62.26 25.37 42.36
N THR A 572 -61.29 25.72 43.20
CA THR A 572 -61.26 26.95 44.03
C THR A 572 -60.26 27.95 43.46
N PRO A 573 -60.35 29.25 43.81
CA PRO A 573 -59.42 30.27 43.34
C PRO A 573 -57.95 29.87 43.46
N SER A 574 -57.20 30.12 42.39
CA SER A 574 -55.77 29.88 42.26
C SER A 574 -55.13 30.98 41.42
N THR A 575 -53.90 31.39 41.76
CA THR A 575 -53.23 32.52 41.09
C THR A 575 -53.20 32.38 39.56
N GLU A 576 -53.56 33.47 38.86
CA GLU A 576 -53.67 33.56 37.39
C GLU A 576 -52.51 32.93 36.60
N SER A 577 -52.84 31.99 35.70
CA SER A 577 -51.89 31.33 34.81
C SER A 577 -51.88 31.99 33.43
N CYS A 578 -51.10 33.07 33.31
CA CYS A 578 -50.89 34.07 32.23
C CYS A 578 -50.82 33.65 30.74
N LYS A 579 -51.21 32.42 30.37
CA LYS A 579 -51.17 31.84 29.02
C LYS A 579 -52.39 30.97 28.69
N ASN A 580 -53.29 30.68 29.65
CA ASN A 580 -54.44 29.80 29.41
C ASN A 580 -55.69 30.55 28.89
N ASN A 581 -55.76 31.87 29.08
CA ASN A 581 -56.93 32.71 28.79
C ASN A 581 -58.22 32.22 29.49
N LEU A 582 -58.06 31.75 30.72
CA LEU A 582 -59.13 31.46 31.67
C LEU A 582 -59.10 32.51 32.80
N ASP A 583 -59.97 32.30 33.78
CA ASP A 583 -60.20 33.09 34.98
C ASP A 583 -59.96 32.09 36.12
N ASP A 584 -58.70 32.00 36.58
CA ASP A 584 -58.18 30.97 37.50
C ASP A 584 -58.35 31.39 38.97
N ASP A 585 -58.23 32.69 39.27
CA ASP A 585 -58.51 33.23 40.61
C ASP A 585 -59.99 33.57 40.83
N CYS A 586 -60.78 33.50 39.75
CA CYS A 586 -62.25 33.52 39.75
C CYS A 586 -62.83 34.86 40.23
N ASP A 587 -62.14 35.98 39.95
CA ASP A 587 -62.61 37.36 40.19
C ASP A 587 -63.47 37.94 39.05
N ALA A 588 -63.64 37.18 37.95
CA ALA A 588 -64.34 37.52 36.71
C ALA A 588 -63.54 38.33 35.66
N GLN A 589 -62.21 38.28 35.73
CA GLN A 589 -61.28 38.80 34.70
C GLN A 589 -60.45 37.63 34.11
N THR A 590 -59.49 37.85 33.20
CA THR A 590 -58.65 36.78 32.63
C THR A 590 -57.19 37.20 32.37
N ASN A 591 -56.22 36.56 33.03
CA ASN A 591 -54.77 36.81 33.01
C ASN A 591 -54.28 38.14 33.64
N GLU A 592 -54.95 38.66 34.66
CA GLU A 592 -54.55 39.89 35.36
C GLU A 592 -53.35 39.66 36.30
N GLY A 593 -52.72 40.76 36.74
CA GLY A 593 -51.52 40.71 37.60
C GLY A 593 -50.23 40.21 36.92
N CYS A 594 -50.33 39.66 35.70
CA CYS A 594 -49.26 39.04 34.92
C CYS A 594 -48.12 40.00 34.50
N SER A 595 -47.24 40.35 35.43
CA SER A 595 -45.92 40.91 35.11
C SER A 595 -45.08 39.88 34.36
N ALA A 596 -44.55 40.25 33.18
CA ALA A 596 -43.87 39.34 32.27
C ALA A 596 -42.60 38.69 32.89
N LEU A 597 -42.76 37.45 33.37
CA LEU A 597 -41.66 36.59 33.83
C LEU A 597 -40.82 36.12 32.64
N THR A 598 -39.62 36.68 32.51
CA THR A 598 -38.56 36.18 31.61
C THR A 598 -37.61 35.27 32.38
N CYS A 599 -37.42 34.04 31.93
CA CYS A 599 -36.34 33.18 32.41
C CYS A 599 -35.00 33.79 31.97
N GLN A 600 -34.31 34.51 32.86
CA GLN A 600 -32.99 35.09 32.56
C GLN A 600 -31.86 34.11 32.84
N ASN A 601 -30.76 34.25 32.08
CA ASN A 601 -29.50 33.52 32.24
C ASN A 601 -29.55 32.03 31.87
N PHE A 602 -30.41 31.63 30.93
CA PHE A 602 -30.19 30.36 30.22
C PHE A 602 -29.53 30.69 28.88
N TYR A 603 -28.21 30.56 28.79
CA TYR A 603 -27.49 30.84 27.55
C TYR A 603 -26.72 29.63 27.02
N VAL A 604 -26.49 29.68 25.70
CA VAL A 604 -25.46 28.89 25.02
C VAL A 604 -24.26 29.81 24.77
N GLU A 605 -23.07 29.33 25.14
CA GLU A 605 -21.81 30.08 25.09
C GLU A 605 -20.94 29.56 23.93
N ASP A 606 -20.49 30.47 23.04
CA ASP A 606 -19.65 30.13 21.90
C ASP A 606 -18.14 30.13 22.22
N PHE A 607 -17.41 29.23 21.57
CA PHE A 607 -16.01 28.91 21.85
C PHE A 607 -15.00 30.00 21.41
N ASN A 608 -15.32 30.81 20.40
CA ASN A 608 -14.33 31.70 19.76
C ASN A 608 -14.41 33.17 20.16
N ASP A 609 -15.55 33.66 20.65
CA ASP A 609 -15.70 35.06 21.09
C ASP A 609 -16.29 35.24 22.50
N GLY A 610 -16.76 34.17 23.14
CA GLY A 610 -17.39 34.22 24.46
C GLY A 610 -18.75 34.91 24.47
N THR A 611 -19.42 35.03 23.31
CA THR A 611 -20.79 35.56 23.26
C THR A 611 -21.79 34.54 23.80
N ALA A 612 -22.56 34.97 24.79
CA ALA A 612 -23.67 34.22 25.37
C ALA A 612 -24.96 34.59 24.64
N THR A 613 -25.57 33.63 23.95
CA THR A 613 -26.92 33.78 23.38
C THR A 613 -27.93 33.38 24.45
N ASP A 614 -28.63 34.34 25.07
CA ASP A 614 -29.68 34.08 26.08
C ASP A 614 -30.96 33.54 25.42
N LEU A 615 -31.57 32.53 26.04
CA LEU A 615 -32.58 31.65 25.46
C LEU A 615 -33.90 31.76 26.22
N THR A 616 -34.40 33.00 26.32
CA THR A 616 -35.73 33.32 26.87
C THR A 616 -36.83 32.56 26.11
N GLY A 617 -37.23 31.41 26.65
CA GLY A 617 -38.15 30.46 25.99
C GLY A 617 -37.81 28.98 26.22
N GLY A 618 -36.60 28.65 26.72
CA GLY A 618 -36.23 27.28 27.11
C GLY A 618 -35.98 26.30 25.95
N VAL A 619 -36.07 26.79 24.71
CA VAL A 619 -35.78 26.06 23.48
C VAL A 619 -34.78 26.85 22.65
N TYR A 620 -33.66 26.23 22.28
CA TYR A 620 -32.79 26.72 21.21
C TYR A 620 -33.04 25.83 19.99
N GLN A 621 -33.21 26.43 18.82
CA GLN A 621 -33.37 25.70 17.56
C GLN A 621 -32.51 26.38 16.50
N VAL A 622 -31.66 25.60 15.84
CA VAL A 622 -30.84 26.03 14.71
C VAL A 622 -31.35 25.34 13.46
N ASP A 623 -32.04 26.10 12.62
CA ASP A 623 -32.46 25.67 11.29
C ASP A 623 -31.28 25.93 10.32
N TRP A 624 -30.80 24.88 9.65
CA TRP A 624 -29.78 24.85 8.58
C TRP A 624 -28.33 25.25 8.95
N CYS A 625 -27.49 24.23 9.18
CA CYS A 625 -26.02 24.36 9.23
C CYS A 625 -25.33 23.53 8.11
N ASN A 626 -25.20 24.11 6.91
CA ASN A 626 -24.69 23.40 5.72
C ASN A 626 -23.16 23.54 5.56
N SER A 627 -22.40 22.61 6.14
CA SER A 627 -20.93 22.55 6.01
C SER A 627 -20.49 21.77 4.77
N TYR A 628 -19.99 22.49 3.75
CA TYR A 628 -19.39 21.92 2.53
C TYR A 628 -17.92 22.33 2.43
N VAL A 629 -17.00 21.36 2.29
CA VAL A 629 -15.55 21.60 2.18
C VAL A 629 -14.93 20.71 1.09
N ALA A 630 -15.36 20.89 -0.17
CA ALA A 630 -14.66 20.32 -1.32
C ALA A 630 -13.67 21.33 -1.90
N SER A 631 -12.36 21.08 -1.70
CA SER A 631 -11.21 21.87 -2.18
C SER A 631 -11.05 23.28 -1.61
N ALA A 632 -9.81 23.80 -1.67
CA ALA A 632 -9.30 24.89 -0.84
C ALA A 632 -9.59 26.31 -1.37
N ALA A 633 -10.82 26.60 -1.82
CA ALA A 633 -11.13 27.89 -2.47
C ALA A 633 -12.47 28.57 -2.07
N ASN A 634 -13.45 27.86 -1.50
CA ASN A 634 -14.78 28.41 -1.25
C ASN A 634 -15.12 28.51 0.26
N THR A 635 -15.47 29.71 0.71
CA THR A 635 -16.02 29.96 2.06
C THR A 635 -17.50 29.55 2.13
N PRO A 636 -17.95 28.83 3.17
CA PRO A 636 -19.36 28.47 3.33
C PRO A 636 -20.23 29.72 3.58
N LEU A 637 -21.42 29.76 2.96
CA LEU A 637 -22.30 30.95 2.95
C LEU A 637 -23.18 31.12 4.20
N CYS A 638 -23.25 30.11 5.07
CA CYS A 638 -23.82 30.20 6.41
C CYS A 638 -22.80 29.68 7.43
N MET A 639 -22.10 30.59 8.09
CA MET A 639 -21.37 30.27 9.32
C MET A 639 -22.30 30.50 10.51
N LEU A 640 -22.43 29.49 11.36
CA LEU A 640 -22.69 29.77 12.78
C LEU A 640 -21.44 30.46 13.36
N PRO A 641 -21.59 31.34 14.38
CA PRO A 641 -20.50 31.58 15.31
C PRO A 641 -19.87 30.26 15.78
N GLY A 642 -18.55 30.26 16.02
CA GLY A 642 -17.89 29.11 16.66
C GLY A 642 -17.18 28.09 15.78
N GLN A 643 -17.38 28.06 14.47
CA GLN A 643 -16.77 27.00 13.64
C GLN A 643 -15.23 27.10 13.58
N THR A 644 -14.54 26.30 14.41
CA THR A 644 -13.10 26.03 14.25
C THR A 644 -12.89 24.78 13.40
N THR A 645 -12.28 24.95 12.23
CA THR A 645 -11.64 23.84 11.53
C THR A 645 -10.31 23.51 12.22
N ARG A 646 -9.99 22.22 12.38
CA ARG A 646 -8.62 21.79 12.70
C ARG A 646 -8.18 20.75 11.69
N THR A 647 -7.09 21.08 10.98
CA THR A 647 -6.37 20.11 10.14
C THR A 647 -5.69 19.10 11.05
N ASN A 648 -5.84 17.81 10.77
CA ASN A 648 -5.03 16.78 11.42
C ASN A 648 -3.60 16.78 10.83
N ALA A 649 -2.67 16.06 11.46
CA ALA A 649 -1.28 15.96 11.00
C ALA A 649 -1.13 15.31 9.60
N SER A 650 -2.20 14.72 9.07
CA SER A 650 -2.29 14.06 7.76
C SER A 650 -2.87 14.96 6.66
N GLY A 651 -3.17 16.24 6.94
CA GLY A 651 -3.77 17.17 5.97
C GLY A 651 -5.31 17.12 5.86
N GLY A 652 -5.98 16.21 6.57
CA GLY A 652 -7.44 16.10 6.61
C GLY A 652 -8.06 17.22 7.45
N THR A 653 -8.94 18.03 6.85
CA THR A 653 -9.63 19.12 7.55
C THR A 653 -10.90 18.61 8.21
N ASN A 654 -10.87 18.50 9.54
CA ASN A 654 -12.06 18.13 10.32
C ASN A 654 -12.76 19.41 10.81
N THR A 655 -13.96 19.66 10.27
CA THR A 655 -14.90 20.65 10.79
C THR A 655 -15.70 20.01 11.92
N PHE A 656 -15.78 20.66 13.07
CA PHE A 656 -16.61 20.25 14.19
C PHE A 656 -17.42 21.44 14.71
N VAL A 657 -18.64 21.17 15.12
CA VAL A 657 -19.49 22.12 15.85
C VAL A 657 -19.59 21.62 17.29
N GLY A 658 -19.45 22.53 18.24
CA GLY A 658 -19.64 22.24 19.65
C GLY A 658 -19.81 23.51 20.45
N PHE A 659 -20.57 23.42 21.54
CA PHE A 659 -21.02 24.56 22.32
C PHE A 659 -21.23 24.16 23.78
N TRP A 660 -21.20 25.14 24.69
CA TRP A 660 -21.58 24.93 26.08
C TRP A 660 -23.06 25.22 26.29
N VAL A 661 -23.75 24.31 26.99
CA VAL A 661 -25.11 24.52 27.52
C VAL A 661 -24.98 24.73 29.03
N HIS A 662 -25.36 25.90 29.52
CA HIS A 662 -25.29 26.26 30.94
C HIS A 662 -26.68 26.09 31.57
N LYS A 663 -26.78 25.66 32.85
CA LYS A 663 -28.07 25.65 33.57
C LYS A 663 -28.20 26.87 34.47
N ALA A 664 -29.31 27.61 34.29
CA ALA A 664 -29.61 28.82 35.06
C ALA A 664 -29.92 28.55 36.54
N THR A 665 -30.51 27.38 36.83
CA THR A 665 -30.96 26.98 38.17
C THR A 665 -30.47 25.57 38.53
N ALA A 666 -30.46 25.27 39.83
CA ALA A 666 -30.02 23.97 40.34
C ALA A 666 -31.01 22.82 40.02
N SER A 667 -32.30 23.11 39.78
CA SER A 667 -33.32 22.08 39.52
C SER A 667 -33.20 21.45 38.14
N CYS A 668 -32.74 22.18 37.12
CA CYS A 668 -32.48 21.64 35.78
C CYS A 668 -31.59 20.38 35.83
N SER A 669 -32.18 19.24 35.47
CA SER A 669 -31.57 17.91 35.65
C SER A 669 -30.86 17.41 34.39
N ALA A 670 -31.43 17.69 33.22
CA ALA A 670 -30.86 17.31 31.92
C ALA A 670 -31.15 18.34 30.83
N VAL A 671 -30.37 18.29 29.76
CA VAL A 671 -30.70 18.88 28.46
C VAL A 671 -31.13 17.77 27.50
N ARG A 672 -32.24 17.98 26.81
CA ARG A 672 -32.66 17.19 25.66
C ARG A 672 -32.04 17.77 24.40
N LEU A 673 -31.38 16.91 23.66
CA LEU A 673 -30.85 17.18 22.32
C LEU A 673 -31.65 16.36 21.31
N SER A 674 -32.37 17.05 20.42
CA SER A 674 -32.91 16.49 19.18
C SER A 674 -32.13 17.05 17.99
N TYR A 675 -31.93 16.26 16.95
CA TYR A 675 -31.37 16.73 15.68
C TYR A 675 -31.76 15.80 14.53
N ASP A 676 -31.76 16.34 13.32
CA ASP A 676 -31.71 15.58 12.07
C ASP A 676 -30.27 15.55 11.52
N TRP A 677 -29.93 14.50 10.77
CA TRP A 677 -28.66 14.40 10.05
C TRP A 677 -28.80 13.69 8.70
N TYR A 678 -27.92 14.02 7.76
CA TYR A 678 -27.90 13.46 6.40
C TYR A 678 -26.49 12.98 6.02
N GLN A 679 -26.42 11.86 5.30
CA GLN A 679 -25.19 11.15 4.94
C GLN A 679 -24.99 11.08 3.42
N PHE A 680 -23.75 11.32 2.96
CA PHE A 680 -23.30 10.98 1.61
C PHE A 680 -22.23 9.89 1.69
N ALA A 681 -22.71 8.63 1.68
CA ALA A 681 -21.98 7.37 1.73
C ALA A 681 -21.10 7.11 2.97
N ASN A 682 -21.39 6.01 3.66
CA ASN A 682 -20.49 5.26 4.55
C ASN A 682 -19.69 6.12 5.58
N ALA A 683 -20.36 7.08 6.23
CA ALA A 683 -19.78 7.91 7.28
C ALA A 683 -20.68 7.93 8.53
N GLY A 684 -20.17 7.47 9.66
CA GLY A 684 -20.94 7.41 10.91
C GLY A 684 -21.00 8.77 11.64
N ALA A 685 -22.10 8.98 12.33
CA ALA A 685 -22.36 10.14 13.17
C ALA A 685 -22.12 9.80 14.65
N VAL A 686 -21.36 10.63 15.37
CA VAL A 686 -21.19 10.51 16.83
C VAL A 686 -21.36 11.88 17.48
N VAL A 687 -22.11 11.89 18.59
CA VAL A 687 -22.14 13.00 19.54
C VAL A 687 -21.21 12.65 20.70
N GLU A 688 -20.25 13.53 20.96
CA GLU A 688 -19.38 13.49 22.13
C GLU A 688 -19.85 14.58 23.12
N TYR A 689 -19.91 14.27 24.41
CA TYR A 689 -20.21 15.28 25.43
C TYR A 689 -19.29 15.14 26.64
N LYS A 690 -19.23 16.18 27.47
CA LYS A 690 -18.58 16.16 28.77
C LYS A 690 -19.23 17.16 29.72
N GLN A 691 -19.16 16.87 31.02
CA GLN A 691 -19.44 17.85 32.08
C GLN A 691 -18.16 18.66 32.39
N THR A 692 -18.26 19.69 33.22
CA THR A 692 -17.12 20.57 33.53
C THR A 692 -16.01 19.79 34.27
N ASN A 693 -14.83 19.72 33.64
CA ASN A 693 -13.61 18.98 34.05
C ASN A 693 -13.54 17.49 33.64
N ASP A 694 -14.55 16.93 32.98
CA ASP A 694 -14.53 15.51 32.56
C ASP A 694 -13.87 15.26 31.19
N SER A 695 -13.42 14.01 31.01
CA SER A 695 -13.09 13.43 29.70
C SER A 695 -14.33 13.36 28.79
N PHE A 696 -14.12 13.44 27.48
CA PHE A 696 -15.20 13.26 26.51
C PHE A 696 -15.76 11.84 26.54
N SER A 697 -17.07 11.72 26.76
CA SER A 697 -17.84 10.50 26.57
C SER A 697 -18.47 10.49 25.18
N SER A 698 -18.18 9.49 24.37
CA SER A 698 -18.84 9.23 23.09
C SER A 698 -20.08 8.36 23.29
N TYR A 699 -21.22 8.75 22.70
CA TYR A 699 -22.45 7.96 22.75
C TYR A 699 -22.90 7.54 21.34
N SER A 700 -23.32 6.29 21.21
CA SER A 700 -23.76 5.68 19.95
C SER A 700 -24.89 4.68 20.19
N SER A 701 -26.13 5.17 20.22
CA SER A 701 -27.33 4.31 20.20
C SER A 701 -28.41 4.95 19.33
N CYS A 702 -28.99 4.16 18.43
CA CYS A 702 -30.16 4.54 17.64
C CYS A 702 -31.21 3.44 17.75
N SER A 703 -31.98 3.43 18.84
CA SER A 703 -33.19 2.63 18.90
C SER A 703 -34.23 3.22 17.95
N SER A 704 -34.81 2.41 17.06
CA SER A 704 -35.88 2.80 16.13
C SER A 704 -37.25 3.02 16.80
N SER A 705 -37.26 3.29 18.11
CA SER A 705 -38.42 3.63 18.92
C SER A 705 -38.53 5.15 19.07
N SER A 706 -39.76 5.66 19.15
CA SER A 706 -40.09 7.09 19.31
C SER A 706 -39.83 7.65 20.72
N GLY A 707 -38.84 7.11 21.43
CA GLY A 707 -38.48 7.47 22.80
C GLY A 707 -37.28 8.43 22.90
N TRP A 708 -37.01 8.88 24.12
CA TRP A 708 -35.79 9.61 24.48
C TRP A 708 -34.82 8.65 25.18
N THR A 709 -33.63 8.45 24.63
CA THR A 709 -32.61 7.61 25.26
C THR A 709 -31.73 8.46 26.18
N THR A 710 -31.49 8.00 27.41
CA THR A 710 -30.59 8.67 28.35
C THR A 710 -29.16 8.24 28.10
N ALA A 711 -28.25 9.21 27.93
CA ALA A 711 -26.85 8.94 27.67
C ALA A 711 -26.16 8.24 28.86
N VAL A 712 -25.31 7.26 28.55
CA VAL A 712 -24.53 6.48 29.51
C VAL A 712 -23.08 6.46 29.02
N PRO A 713 -22.05 6.63 29.89
CA PRO A 713 -20.65 6.58 29.43
C PRO A 713 -20.29 5.22 28.83
N SER A 714 -19.69 5.22 27.64
CA SER A 714 -19.16 4.03 26.97
C SER A 714 -17.64 4.08 26.86
N SER A 715 -16.98 2.95 27.10
CA SER A 715 -15.54 2.75 26.91
C SER A 715 -15.21 1.88 25.69
N SER A 716 -16.20 1.48 24.88
CA SER A 716 -16.03 0.56 23.75
C SER A 716 -16.57 1.14 22.44
N MET A 717 -15.66 1.47 21.51
CA MET A 717 -15.98 2.03 20.18
C MET A 717 -16.01 0.96 19.08
N SER A 718 -16.65 -0.19 19.32
CA SER A 718 -16.50 -1.39 18.46
C SER A 718 -17.57 -1.62 17.38
N THR A 719 -18.72 -0.92 17.40
CA THR A 719 -19.79 -1.13 16.41
C THR A 719 -20.39 0.19 15.90
N LEU A 720 -20.16 0.51 14.62
CA LEU A 720 -20.93 1.53 13.91
C LEU A 720 -22.27 0.91 13.46
N GLN A 721 -23.39 1.49 13.89
CA GLN A 721 -24.68 1.31 13.21
C GLN A 721 -25.02 2.55 12.40
N THR A 722 -25.62 2.35 11.22
CA THR A 722 -26.22 3.41 10.42
C THR A 722 -27.65 3.69 10.90
N CYS A 723 -27.93 4.95 11.24
CA CYS A 723 -29.22 5.39 11.76
C CYS A 723 -30.05 6.07 10.67
N SER A 724 -31.38 6.12 10.83
CA SER A 724 -32.23 7.03 10.06
C SER A 724 -32.09 8.48 10.56
N SER A 725 -32.83 9.40 9.93
CA SER A 725 -32.53 10.85 9.95
C SER A 725 -32.54 11.52 11.32
N THR A 726 -33.38 11.09 12.27
CA THR A 726 -33.72 11.88 13.47
C THR A 726 -33.28 11.16 14.75
N THR A 727 -32.61 11.87 15.68
CA THR A 727 -32.11 11.29 16.95
C THR A 727 -32.52 12.12 18.17
N ASN A 728 -32.83 11.47 19.31
CA ASN A 728 -33.30 12.11 20.55
C ASN A 728 -32.52 11.60 21.78
N ILE A 729 -31.74 12.48 22.43
CA ILE A 729 -30.83 12.14 23.54
C ILE A 729 -31.15 13.00 24.79
N ASN A 730 -31.37 12.38 25.95
CA ASN A 730 -31.28 13.10 27.24
C ASN A 730 -29.82 13.08 27.72
N ILE A 731 -29.20 14.25 27.90
CA ILE A 731 -27.84 14.39 28.43
C ILE A 731 -27.94 15.03 29.84
N PRO A 732 -27.54 14.33 30.91
CA PRO A 732 -27.65 14.85 32.27
C PRO A 732 -26.60 15.92 32.57
N PHE A 733 -27.00 16.96 33.32
CA PHE A 733 -26.06 17.95 33.86
C PHE A 733 -25.23 17.41 35.02
N GLY A 734 -25.73 16.40 35.73
CA GLY A 734 -25.12 15.90 36.96
C GLY A 734 -24.94 17.01 38.00
N SER A 735 -23.82 16.96 38.71
CA SER A 735 -23.37 18.00 39.65
C SER A 735 -22.86 19.27 38.96
N SER A 736 -22.61 19.24 37.63
CA SER A 736 -21.99 20.34 36.92
C SER A 736 -22.98 21.47 36.54
N PRO A 737 -22.52 22.74 36.49
CA PRO A 737 -23.34 23.88 36.06
C PRO A 737 -23.47 23.98 34.53
N ALA A 738 -22.66 23.25 33.76
CA ALA A 738 -22.71 23.25 32.31
C ALA A 738 -22.30 21.89 31.72
N VAL A 739 -22.77 21.62 30.50
CA VAL A 739 -22.40 20.48 29.66
C VAL A 739 -21.87 21.01 28.33
N TYR A 740 -20.73 20.50 27.88
CA TYR A 740 -20.22 20.75 26.54
C TYR A 740 -20.66 19.63 25.60
N ILE A 741 -21.29 19.98 24.48
CA ILE A 741 -21.77 19.06 23.44
C ILE A 741 -20.96 19.29 22.16
N LYS A 742 -20.61 18.21 21.46
CA LYS A 742 -19.81 18.26 20.23
C LYS A 742 -20.25 17.20 19.22
N PHE A 743 -20.35 17.61 17.96
CA PHE A 743 -20.70 16.75 16.83
C PHE A 743 -19.43 16.34 16.05
N LYS A 744 -19.36 15.08 15.61
CA LYS A 744 -18.16 14.47 15.01
C LYS A 744 -18.51 13.43 13.94
N SER A 745 -17.75 13.42 12.85
CA SER A 745 -17.73 12.33 11.87
C SER A 745 -16.76 11.22 12.29
N THR A 746 -17.10 9.97 12.01
CA THR A 746 -16.21 8.81 12.27
C THR A 746 -15.39 8.38 11.06
N ASN A 747 -15.57 8.99 9.87
CA ASN A 747 -14.89 8.57 8.65
C ASN A 747 -13.53 9.28 8.47
N SER A 748 -12.46 8.50 8.26
CA SER A 748 -11.10 8.98 8.03
C SER A 748 -10.90 9.76 6.71
N GLN A 749 -11.81 9.62 5.74
CA GLN A 749 -11.77 10.29 4.44
C GLN A 749 -12.26 11.76 4.48
N ASN A 750 -12.85 12.23 5.59
CA ASN A 750 -13.44 13.58 5.72
C ASN A 750 -14.65 13.85 4.79
N ASN A 751 -15.46 12.83 4.48
CA ASN A 751 -16.72 13.02 3.74
C ASN A 751 -17.65 14.00 4.49
N ALA A 752 -18.31 14.88 3.73
CA ALA A 752 -19.20 15.89 4.29
C ALA A 752 -20.42 15.25 5.00
N MET A 753 -20.75 15.80 6.17
CA MET A 753 -21.95 15.48 6.93
C MET A 753 -22.76 16.75 7.16
N TRP A 754 -24.08 16.61 7.17
CA TRP A 754 -25.00 17.72 7.47
C TRP A 754 -25.81 17.39 8.72
N TRP A 755 -26.02 18.40 9.55
CA TRP A 755 -26.84 18.37 10.75
C TRP A 755 -27.86 19.51 10.64
N ASP A 756 -29.12 19.21 10.89
CA ASP A 756 -30.24 20.15 10.73
C ASP A 756 -31.23 20.01 11.90
N ASN A 757 -32.15 20.98 12.04
CA ASN A 757 -33.16 21.02 13.10
C ASN A 757 -32.57 20.78 14.51
N ILE A 758 -31.34 21.24 14.78
CA ILE A 758 -30.66 21.01 16.06
C ILE A 758 -31.44 21.75 17.14
N LYS A 759 -32.08 21.00 18.03
CA LYS A 759 -33.01 21.51 19.03
C LYS A 759 -32.58 21.09 20.43
N LEU A 760 -32.27 22.09 21.25
CA LEU A 760 -32.03 21.92 22.68
C LEU A 760 -33.30 22.26 23.46
N THR A 761 -33.57 21.52 24.54
CA THR A 761 -34.67 21.82 25.47
C THR A 761 -34.29 21.38 26.87
N LEU A 762 -34.47 22.23 27.88
CA LEU A 762 -34.16 21.85 29.27
C LEU A 762 -35.23 20.94 29.88
N VAL A 763 -34.85 20.12 30.87
CA VAL A 763 -35.74 19.18 31.56
C VAL A 763 -35.63 19.32 33.08
N GLY A 764 -36.79 19.40 33.76
CA GLY A 764 -36.88 19.43 35.22
C GLY A 764 -36.49 20.76 35.87
N CYS A 765 -36.46 21.86 35.12
CA CYS A 765 -36.26 23.19 35.68
C CYS A 765 -37.57 23.73 36.29
N ASP A 766 -37.48 24.38 37.45
CA ASP A 766 -38.57 25.17 38.02
C ASP A 766 -38.52 26.61 37.46
N CYS A 767 -39.10 26.83 36.28
CA CYS A 767 -39.14 28.13 35.61
C CYS A 767 -40.36 28.28 34.66
#